data_AF-A0A0P0Y561-F1
#
_entry.id   AF-A0A0P0Y561-F1
#
_cell.length_a   1.000
_cell.length_b   1.000
_cell.length_c   1.000
_cell.angle_alpha   90.00
_cell.angle_beta   90.00
_cell.angle_gamma   90.00
#
_symmetry.space_group_name_H-M   'P 1'
#
loop_
_entity.id
_entity.type
_entity.pdbx_description
1 polymer ?
#
loop_
_entity_poly.entity_id
_entity_poly.type
_entity_poly.pdbx_seq_one_letter_code
_entity_poly.pdbx_strand_id
1 'polypeptide(L)'
;MVFWSGLTSLSWSLLASMVTFCVICWLSIDIRKVYKPPEGELVHLKQGVNVDMIITWVFMLFMLFKEIWEMVTYLLSDWTRLLLVCMYARWDDERTRNRCMENLILSFFKSNIIANRWHGQIDQYVFLESYDDRPRIWNLIHKISTGMVPKKDNGAKLSNPIDIPECVKHAILEKLNSIDLTAGHLPKVVISLLDDKRKSYRWACSELQTCTHTILVWHIATSICEIKLAKNEGVDLSKPGFLCYLLSCFTNCFSSSLYLMDEKKLPGKLQERYIIANSLSRYCAYLLVSKPDLIPDSFFVPNMIFQEAVTLAHDDILKGCESLQERYDKLMPKEKNNTQNVGEENINEDVLRQGAKLADKLMKEENEDCWEILSGVWTELLIHLAPSWNASAHKKCLESGGEFITHIWALLWHCGIEKSMLWPVEDVPDNNAPGATPNNNAENSNVQPVHEMQQAAGDRQQMPTTTTPNGGHRSGLANGQGNVVRKMQNIGNRCYFNAVLQSLLALSELRSRMLEQDPPPGRALHLELKKLFVDTINYKESTLETEKLFQLMCSRHEDINQGDMGDSNHALHSLLNDLINEEPEGMHFPSTVKSLFNGQVVKSVSSIQCAHHSITTEALVLSLAIPSNKPVSMKDCLDLYTTEEIDDWECKECSVSANENASESQTDSTVDDQTEQLNSGTHQKEQFSYSAGKKIITQNQHQGKLPLLDCNARQMDQYHNKPKEGKKIRRVATIKYRINKAPPVLTIQLKRFEFVHDDGSGKIEEHVIFQETLDITKYMDTRYLDNEYKYCLVAVIVHGGQKLDGGHYFAYVRASRTGGQKRESSDTHSWFLANDEKVEEVLFENVLKCEAYILFYERVPHSKVKGSLETHTQTNHGFREA
;
A
#
# COMPACT_ATOMS: atom_id res chain seq x y z
N MET A 1 -20.58 16.05 -7.21
CA MET A 1 -19.96 16.10 -8.56
C MET A 1 -20.26 14.85 -9.38
N VAL A 2 -20.06 13.65 -8.83
CA VAL A 2 -20.26 12.35 -9.53
C VAL A 2 -21.60 12.24 -10.26
N PHE A 3 -22.69 12.73 -9.66
CA PHE A 3 -24.03 12.73 -10.28
C PHE A 3 -24.08 13.47 -11.63
N TRP A 4 -23.51 14.68 -11.70
CA TRP A 4 -23.57 15.52 -12.90
C TRP A 4 -22.67 15.00 -14.01
N SER A 5 -21.46 14.54 -13.67
CA SER A 5 -20.55 13.91 -14.64
C SER A 5 -21.14 12.60 -15.19
N GLY A 6 -21.82 11.82 -14.34
CA GLY A 6 -22.50 10.60 -14.74
C GLY A 6 -23.66 10.85 -15.70
N LEU A 7 -24.49 11.86 -15.42
CA LEU A 7 -25.62 12.22 -16.29
C LEU A 7 -25.14 12.67 -17.68
N THR A 8 -24.08 13.50 -17.74
CA THR A 8 -23.50 13.94 -19.02
C THR A 8 -22.90 12.77 -19.79
N SER A 9 -22.20 11.85 -19.09
CA SER A 9 -21.62 10.66 -19.71
C SER A 9 -22.69 9.74 -20.30
N LEU A 10 -23.76 9.48 -19.54
CA LEU A 10 -24.90 8.67 -20.00
C LEU A 10 -25.60 9.31 -21.21
N SER A 11 -25.80 10.63 -21.18
CA SER A 11 -26.42 11.34 -22.31
C SER A 11 -25.56 11.26 -23.57
N TRP A 12 -24.23 11.34 -23.43
CA TRP A 12 -23.33 11.27 -24.57
C TRP A 12 -23.21 9.86 -25.14
N SER A 13 -23.14 8.82 -24.29
CA SER A 13 -23.07 7.43 -24.78
C SER A 13 -24.36 7.05 -25.51
N LEU A 14 -25.53 7.38 -24.96
CA LEU A 14 -26.82 7.16 -25.62
C LEU A 14 -26.91 7.93 -26.94
N LEU A 15 -26.44 9.18 -26.98
CA LEU A 15 -26.42 9.98 -28.21
C LEU A 15 -25.46 9.39 -29.25
N ALA A 16 -24.29 8.91 -28.83
CA ALA A 16 -23.34 8.22 -29.72
C ALA A 16 -23.97 6.95 -30.33
N SER A 17 -24.60 6.10 -29.51
CA SER A 17 -25.29 4.89 -29.99
C SER A 17 -26.51 5.22 -30.88
N MET A 18 -27.21 6.34 -30.63
CA MET A 18 -28.27 6.81 -31.52
C MET A 18 -27.72 7.26 -32.88
N VAL A 19 -26.57 7.94 -32.90
CA VAL A 19 -25.92 8.37 -34.14
C VAL A 19 -25.42 7.17 -34.94
N THR A 20 -24.76 6.19 -34.31
CA THR A 20 -24.32 4.95 -34.98
C THR A 20 -25.51 4.17 -35.53
N PHE A 21 -26.60 4.04 -34.77
CA PHE A 21 -27.84 3.43 -35.24
C PHE A 21 -28.39 4.13 -36.50
N CYS A 22 -28.45 5.47 -36.49
CA CYS A 22 -28.88 6.26 -37.64
C CYS A 22 -27.96 6.08 -38.86
N VAL A 23 -26.63 6.03 -38.66
CA VAL A 23 -25.66 5.79 -39.74
C VAL A 23 -25.79 4.38 -40.31
N ILE A 24 -25.98 3.36 -39.48
CA ILE A 24 -26.23 1.98 -39.93
C ILE A 24 -27.52 1.91 -40.75
N CYS A 25 -28.59 2.56 -40.28
CA CYS A 25 -29.84 2.64 -41.02
C CYS A 25 -29.65 3.34 -42.38
N TRP A 26 -28.91 4.46 -42.43
CA TRP A 26 -28.61 5.15 -43.68
C TRP A 26 -27.77 4.28 -44.63
N LEU A 27 -26.67 3.68 -44.17
CA LEU A 27 -25.84 2.80 -44.99
C LEU A 27 -26.63 1.62 -45.55
N SER A 28 -27.56 1.05 -44.79
CA SER A 28 -28.42 -0.04 -45.29
C SER A 28 -29.35 0.40 -46.43
N ILE A 29 -29.82 1.66 -46.41
CA ILE A 29 -30.61 2.25 -47.50
C ILE A 29 -29.73 2.54 -48.71
N ASP A 30 -28.53 3.08 -48.51
CA ASP A 30 -27.63 3.44 -49.62
C ASP A 30 -27.04 2.21 -50.32
N ILE A 31 -26.63 1.17 -49.58
CA ILE A 31 -26.19 -0.11 -50.16
C ILE A 31 -27.30 -0.71 -51.01
N ARG A 32 -28.56 -0.63 -50.57
CA ARG A 32 -29.72 -1.10 -51.34
C ARG A 32 -29.95 -0.29 -52.63
N LYS A 33 -29.60 1.00 -52.66
CA LYS A 33 -29.76 1.86 -53.85
C LYS A 33 -28.63 1.71 -54.86
N VAL A 34 -27.39 1.61 -54.40
CA VAL A 34 -26.19 1.65 -55.25
C VAL A 34 -25.86 0.28 -55.84
N TYR A 35 -26.18 -0.80 -55.12
CA TYR A 35 -25.78 -2.15 -55.55
C TYR A 35 -26.66 -2.65 -56.71
N LYS A 36 -26.24 -2.32 -57.94
CA LYS A 36 -26.67 -3.01 -59.17
C LYS A 36 -25.61 -4.05 -59.52
N PRO A 37 -25.96 -5.35 -59.62
CA PRO A 37 -25.01 -6.37 -60.01
C PRO A 37 -24.45 -6.06 -61.42
N PRO A 38 -23.12 -6.16 -61.64
CA PRO A 38 -22.55 -6.03 -62.98
C PRO A 38 -23.10 -7.14 -63.88
N GLU A 39 -23.55 -6.79 -65.08
CA GLU A 39 -23.95 -7.79 -66.09
C GLU A 39 -22.72 -8.64 -66.49
N GLY A 40 -22.71 -9.93 -66.12
CA GLY A 40 -21.70 -10.90 -66.58
C GLY A 40 -20.90 -11.63 -65.49
N GLU A 41 -20.89 -11.16 -64.24
CA GLU A 41 -20.20 -11.84 -63.12
C GLU A 41 -21.13 -12.84 -62.40
N LEU A 42 -21.29 -14.02 -62.99
CA LEU A 42 -22.08 -15.13 -62.45
C LEU A 42 -21.43 -15.87 -61.26
N VAL A 43 -20.22 -15.47 -60.82
CA VAL A 43 -19.43 -16.26 -59.86
C VAL A 43 -19.98 -16.19 -58.43
N HIS A 44 -20.70 -15.12 -58.05
CA HIS A 44 -21.23 -14.93 -56.68
C HIS A 44 -22.76 -15.07 -56.56
N LEU A 45 -23.46 -15.45 -57.64
CA LEU A 45 -24.92 -15.62 -57.64
C LEU A 45 -25.30 -17.10 -57.41
N LYS A 46 -25.72 -17.46 -56.19
CA LYS A 46 -26.34 -18.76 -55.90
C LYS A 46 -27.85 -18.55 -55.79
N GLN A 47 -28.64 -19.13 -56.71
CA GLN A 47 -30.13 -19.03 -56.76
C GLN A 47 -30.71 -17.59 -56.84
N GLY A 48 -30.03 -16.67 -57.51
CA GLY A 48 -30.51 -15.29 -57.67
C GLY A 48 -30.27 -14.39 -56.45
N VAL A 49 -29.64 -14.91 -55.39
CA VAL A 49 -29.25 -14.14 -54.21
C VAL A 49 -27.73 -13.97 -54.20
N ASN A 50 -27.28 -12.73 -54.08
CA ASN A 50 -25.86 -12.40 -53.97
C ASN A 50 -25.38 -12.66 -52.54
N VAL A 51 -24.40 -13.56 -52.37
CA VAL A 51 -23.89 -13.99 -51.05
C VAL A 51 -23.28 -12.81 -50.28
N ASP A 52 -22.58 -11.90 -50.95
CA ASP A 52 -21.95 -10.73 -50.31
C ASP A 52 -23.00 -9.78 -49.72
N MET A 53 -24.14 -9.67 -50.39
CA MET A 53 -25.28 -8.91 -49.89
C MET A 53 -25.85 -9.56 -48.62
N ILE A 54 -26.03 -10.89 -48.59
CA ILE A 54 -26.50 -11.60 -47.38
C ILE A 54 -25.54 -11.38 -46.22
N ILE A 55 -24.24 -11.56 -46.44
CA ILE A 55 -23.22 -11.37 -45.40
C ILE A 55 -23.29 -9.94 -44.85
N THR A 56 -23.42 -8.94 -45.73
CA THR A 56 -23.55 -7.54 -45.33
C THR A 56 -24.81 -7.29 -44.49
N TRP A 57 -25.98 -7.82 -44.88
CA TRP A 57 -27.21 -7.68 -44.09
C TRP A 57 -27.12 -8.36 -42.72
N VAL A 58 -26.49 -9.53 -42.64
CA VAL A 58 -26.25 -10.22 -41.36
C VAL A 58 -25.33 -9.39 -40.47
N PHE A 59 -24.23 -8.87 -41.00
CA PHE A 59 -23.31 -8.02 -40.25
C PHE A 59 -23.99 -6.73 -39.75
N MET A 60 -24.79 -6.08 -40.60
CA MET A 60 -25.56 -4.90 -40.24
C MET A 60 -26.60 -5.19 -39.14
N LEU A 61 -27.29 -6.33 -39.20
CA LEU A 61 -28.21 -6.77 -38.15
C LEU A 61 -27.49 -7.00 -36.82
N PHE A 62 -26.33 -7.67 -36.82
CA PHE A 62 -25.51 -7.87 -35.63
C PHE A 62 -25.02 -6.55 -35.02
N MET A 63 -24.54 -5.62 -35.86
CA MET A 63 -24.15 -4.28 -35.40
C MET A 63 -25.33 -3.54 -34.78
N LEU A 64 -26.50 -3.60 -35.40
CA LEU A 64 -27.71 -2.93 -34.92
C LEU A 64 -28.22 -3.55 -33.60
N PHE A 65 -28.15 -4.89 -33.46
CA PHE A 65 -28.41 -5.58 -32.19
C PHE A 65 -27.41 -5.17 -31.10
N LYS A 66 -26.11 -5.09 -31.43
CA LYS A 66 -25.06 -4.66 -30.50
C LYS A 66 -25.28 -3.23 -30.00
N GLU A 67 -25.68 -2.29 -30.87
CA GLU A 67 -25.99 -0.90 -30.46
C GLU A 67 -27.28 -0.81 -29.62
N ILE A 68 -28.34 -1.57 -29.97
CA ILE A 68 -29.55 -1.67 -29.12
C ILE A 68 -29.19 -2.26 -27.76
N TRP A 69 -28.37 -3.30 -27.73
CA TRP A 69 -27.92 -3.93 -26.50
C TRP A 69 -27.12 -2.96 -25.62
N GLU A 70 -26.22 -2.17 -26.20
CA GLU A 70 -25.51 -1.09 -25.47
C GLU A 70 -26.49 -0.07 -24.88
N MET A 71 -27.50 0.39 -25.62
CA MET A 71 -28.51 1.31 -25.07
C MET A 71 -29.28 0.69 -23.91
N VAL A 72 -29.67 -0.58 -24.04
CA VAL A 72 -30.38 -1.32 -22.99
C VAL A 72 -29.49 -1.49 -21.75
N THR A 73 -28.21 -1.85 -21.92
CA THR A 73 -27.28 -1.98 -20.78
C THR A 73 -27.02 -0.64 -20.10
N TYR A 74 -26.95 0.48 -20.83
CA TYR A 74 -26.86 1.82 -20.23
C TYR A 74 -28.13 2.22 -19.48
N LEU A 75 -29.30 2.03 -20.09
CA LEU A 75 -30.60 2.34 -19.47
C LEU A 75 -30.85 1.51 -18.20
N LEU A 76 -30.39 0.26 -18.19
CA LEU A 76 -30.51 -0.64 -17.05
C LEU A 76 -29.31 -0.59 -16.11
N SER A 77 -28.33 0.28 -16.37
CA SER A 77 -27.11 0.37 -15.57
C SER A 77 -27.41 0.84 -14.14
N ASP A 78 -26.55 0.42 -13.21
CA ASP A 78 -26.64 0.83 -11.80
C ASP A 78 -26.51 2.34 -11.63
N TRP A 79 -25.80 3.03 -12.54
CA TRP A 79 -25.75 4.49 -12.58
C TRP A 79 -27.12 5.09 -12.89
N THR A 80 -27.86 4.57 -13.87
CA THR A 80 -29.23 5.03 -14.16
C THR A 80 -30.16 4.77 -12.98
N ARG A 81 -30.03 3.61 -12.32
CA ARG A 81 -30.76 3.29 -11.08
C ARG A 81 -30.43 4.26 -9.95
N LEU A 82 -29.15 4.56 -9.72
CA LEU A 82 -28.69 5.52 -8.72
C LEU A 82 -29.18 6.93 -9.05
N LEU A 83 -29.12 7.35 -10.31
CA LEU A 83 -29.64 8.64 -10.77
C LEU A 83 -31.16 8.74 -10.48
N LEU A 84 -31.93 7.68 -10.77
CA LEU A 84 -33.37 7.60 -10.46
C LEU A 84 -33.64 7.66 -8.96
N VAL A 85 -32.86 6.98 -8.12
CA VAL A 85 -33.00 7.05 -6.66
C VAL A 85 -32.60 8.41 -6.11
N CYS A 86 -31.49 8.99 -6.58
CA CYS A 86 -31.07 10.35 -6.21
C CYS A 86 -32.11 11.39 -6.63
N MET A 87 -32.75 11.22 -7.79
CA MET A 87 -33.86 12.07 -8.23
C MET A 87 -35.10 11.87 -7.35
N TYR A 88 -35.44 10.62 -7.03
CA TYR A 88 -36.57 10.28 -6.16
C TYR A 88 -36.38 10.85 -4.74
N ALA A 89 -35.19 10.70 -4.16
CA ALA A 89 -34.85 11.20 -2.82
C ALA A 89 -34.80 12.74 -2.76
N ARG A 90 -34.61 13.42 -3.89
CA ARG A 90 -34.62 14.90 -3.96
C ARG A 90 -36.01 15.50 -4.05
N TRP A 91 -37.04 14.71 -4.34
CA TRP A 91 -38.41 15.20 -4.33
C TRP A 91 -38.90 15.34 -2.89
N ASP A 92 -38.62 16.50 -2.29
CA ASP A 92 -39.10 16.93 -0.98
C ASP A 92 -40.63 17.09 -0.92
N ASP A 93 -41.31 17.20 -2.07
CA ASP A 93 -42.74 17.50 -2.10
C ASP A 93 -43.59 16.23 -2.32
N GLU A 94 -44.20 15.74 -1.24
CA GLU A 94 -45.11 14.59 -1.20
C GLU A 94 -46.21 14.65 -2.27
N ARG A 95 -46.60 15.85 -2.74
CA ARG A 95 -47.63 16.02 -3.78
C ARG A 95 -47.20 15.65 -5.19
N THR A 96 -45.90 15.58 -5.48
CA THR A 96 -45.39 15.29 -6.83
C THR A 96 -44.98 13.83 -7.04
N ARG A 97 -45.12 13.00 -5.99
CA ARG A 97 -44.83 11.57 -6.02
C ARG A 97 -45.84 10.82 -6.89
N ASN A 98 -45.54 10.73 -8.18
CA ASN A 98 -46.40 10.05 -9.14
C ASN A 98 -46.24 8.53 -8.98
N ARG A 99 -47.32 7.81 -8.66
CA ARG A 99 -47.32 6.33 -8.50
C ARG A 99 -46.80 5.59 -9.74
N CYS A 100 -46.92 6.22 -10.91
CA CYS A 100 -46.32 5.74 -12.15
C CYS A 100 -44.78 5.77 -12.11
N MET A 101 -44.18 6.84 -11.58
CA MET A 101 -42.72 6.94 -11.39
C MET A 101 -42.22 5.93 -10.36
N GLU A 102 -42.93 5.74 -9.24
CA GLU A 102 -42.57 4.69 -8.27
C GLU A 102 -42.61 3.29 -8.90
N ASN A 103 -43.65 2.97 -9.67
CA ASN A 103 -43.76 1.69 -10.36
C ASN A 103 -42.69 1.52 -11.44
N LEU A 104 -42.32 2.59 -12.15
CA LEU A 104 -41.20 2.59 -13.11
C LEU A 104 -39.89 2.32 -12.38
N ILE A 105 -39.59 3.07 -11.31
CA ILE A 105 -38.43 2.87 -10.44
C ILE A 105 -38.39 1.40 -9.98
N LEU A 106 -39.45 0.90 -9.36
CA LEU A 106 -39.56 -0.48 -8.88
C LEU A 106 -39.37 -1.51 -10.00
N SER A 107 -39.92 -1.25 -11.21
CA SER A 107 -39.72 -2.12 -12.37
C SER A 107 -38.25 -2.13 -12.81
N PHE A 108 -37.59 -0.97 -12.86
CA PHE A 108 -36.17 -0.85 -13.19
C PHE A 108 -35.26 -1.54 -12.15
N PHE A 109 -35.63 -1.50 -10.87
CA PHE A 109 -34.94 -2.20 -9.79
C PHE A 109 -35.17 -3.72 -9.82
N LYS A 110 -36.32 -4.19 -10.32
CA LYS A 110 -36.60 -5.63 -10.47
C LYS A 110 -36.02 -6.26 -11.73
N SER A 111 -35.73 -5.48 -12.78
CA SER A 111 -35.19 -6.03 -14.03
C SER A 111 -33.73 -6.47 -13.88
N ASN A 112 -33.50 -7.75 -13.59
CA ASN A 112 -32.18 -8.42 -13.51
C ASN A 112 -31.52 -8.68 -14.88
N ILE A 113 -31.66 -7.77 -15.84
CA ILE A 113 -31.09 -7.98 -17.19
C ILE A 113 -29.55 -7.89 -17.16
N ILE A 114 -29.01 -7.08 -16.25
CA ILE A 114 -27.57 -7.07 -15.96
C ILE A 114 -27.36 -8.03 -14.81
N ALA A 115 -26.55 -9.06 -15.03
CA ALA A 115 -26.18 -10.05 -14.02
C ALA A 115 -25.84 -9.35 -12.70
N ASN A 116 -26.32 -9.89 -11.57
CA ASN A 116 -25.97 -9.38 -10.25
C ASN A 116 -24.45 -9.23 -10.20
N ARG A 117 -23.94 -8.00 -10.10
CA ARG A 117 -22.50 -7.78 -10.03
C ARG A 117 -21.94 -8.53 -8.83
N TRP A 118 -22.65 -8.44 -7.71
CA TRP A 118 -22.35 -9.21 -6.52
C TRP A 118 -23.05 -10.57 -6.52
N HIS A 119 -22.26 -11.62 -6.33
CA HIS A 119 -22.75 -12.99 -6.24
C HIS A 119 -23.60 -13.24 -4.98
N GLY A 120 -23.52 -12.36 -3.96
CA GLY A 120 -24.31 -12.49 -2.72
C GLY A 120 -23.85 -13.63 -1.81
N GLN A 121 -22.65 -14.15 -2.07
CA GLN A 121 -22.05 -15.24 -1.29
C GLN A 121 -20.88 -14.70 -0.47
N ILE A 122 -20.55 -15.39 0.62
CA ILE A 122 -19.34 -15.19 1.40
C ILE A 122 -18.54 -16.50 1.37
N ASP A 123 -17.26 -16.40 1.04
CA ASP A 123 -16.33 -17.51 1.16
C ASP A 123 -16.11 -17.89 2.62
N GLN A 124 -15.67 -19.12 2.84
CA GLN A 124 -15.56 -19.71 4.18
C GLN A 124 -14.19 -20.33 4.38
N TYR A 125 -13.62 -20.13 5.57
CA TYR A 125 -12.38 -20.77 6.00
C TYR A 125 -12.52 -21.27 7.43
N VAL A 126 -11.99 -22.47 7.71
CA VAL A 126 -11.95 -23.05 9.06
C VAL A 126 -10.52 -23.49 9.34
N PHE A 127 -9.83 -22.77 10.23
CA PHE A 127 -8.42 -23.02 10.56
C PHE A 127 -8.19 -24.44 11.07
N LEU A 128 -9.00 -24.88 12.04
CA LEU A 128 -8.88 -26.19 12.68
C LEU A 128 -9.18 -27.36 11.73
N GLU A 129 -9.73 -27.12 10.54
CA GLU A 129 -9.94 -28.14 9.51
C GLU A 129 -8.90 -28.09 8.39
N SER A 130 -8.19 -26.96 8.26
CA SER A 130 -7.40 -26.65 7.06
C SER A 130 -5.90 -26.55 7.31
N TYR A 131 -5.43 -26.37 8.55
CA TYR A 131 -4.02 -26.14 8.90
C TYR A 131 -3.05 -27.22 8.39
N ASP A 132 -3.52 -28.45 8.19
CA ASP A 132 -2.77 -29.61 7.70
C ASP A 132 -2.74 -29.72 6.17
N ASP A 133 -3.47 -28.86 5.44
CA ASP A 133 -3.41 -28.82 3.98
C ASP A 133 -2.00 -28.41 3.52
N ARG A 134 -1.44 -29.22 2.62
CA ARG A 134 -0.15 -28.97 1.97
C ARG A 134 -0.35 -29.17 0.48
N PRO A 135 -0.64 -28.12 -0.30
CA PRO A 135 -1.03 -28.22 -1.70
C PRO A 135 0.18 -28.47 -2.62
N ARG A 136 0.88 -29.60 -2.43
CA ARG A 136 2.12 -29.94 -3.13
C ARG A 136 1.95 -29.99 -4.65
N ILE A 137 0.83 -30.52 -5.14
CA ILE A 137 0.52 -30.62 -6.57
C ILE A 137 0.28 -29.22 -7.16
N TRP A 138 -0.48 -28.37 -6.47
CA TRP A 138 -0.73 -27.00 -6.92
C TRP A 138 0.55 -26.17 -6.94
N ASN A 139 1.38 -26.30 -5.90
CA ASN A 139 2.67 -25.61 -5.84
C ASN A 139 3.67 -26.15 -6.87
N LEU A 140 3.50 -27.40 -7.32
CA LEU A 140 4.21 -27.93 -8.49
C LEU A 140 3.69 -27.31 -9.79
N ILE A 141 2.37 -27.14 -9.96
CA ILE A 141 1.77 -26.46 -11.12
C ILE A 141 2.21 -24.99 -11.18
N HIS A 142 2.20 -24.27 -10.05
CA HIS A 142 2.73 -22.91 -9.95
C HIS A 142 4.16 -22.83 -10.48
N LYS A 143 5.04 -23.73 -10.03
CA LYS A 143 6.44 -23.83 -10.50
C LYS A 143 6.55 -24.16 -11.99
N ILE A 144 5.76 -25.11 -12.49
CA ILE A 144 5.76 -25.51 -13.91
C ILE A 144 5.23 -24.37 -14.80
N SER A 145 4.23 -23.62 -14.32
CA SER A 145 3.60 -22.49 -15.02
C SER A 145 4.41 -21.19 -14.94
N THR A 146 5.63 -21.23 -14.40
CA THR A 146 6.51 -20.06 -14.21
C THR A 146 5.81 -18.89 -13.52
N GLY A 147 4.90 -19.18 -12.57
CA GLY A 147 4.14 -18.16 -11.84
C GLY A 147 2.84 -17.69 -12.49
N MET A 148 2.43 -18.22 -13.65
CA MET A 148 1.12 -17.88 -14.24
C MET A 148 -0.06 -18.32 -13.36
N VAL A 149 0.08 -19.44 -12.65
CA VAL A 149 -0.88 -19.89 -11.65
C VAL A 149 -0.39 -19.42 -10.28
N PRO A 150 -1.21 -18.76 -9.44
CA PRO A 150 -0.77 -18.27 -8.13
C PRO A 150 -0.35 -19.42 -7.22
N LYS A 151 0.68 -19.20 -6.39
CA LYS A 151 1.08 -20.16 -5.36
C LYS A 151 -0.05 -20.29 -4.32
N LYS A 152 -0.23 -21.49 -3.76
CA LYS A 152 -1.17 -21.71 -2.66
C LYS A 152 -0.38 -21.97 -1.38
N ASP A 153 -0.67 -21.19 -0.35
CA ASP A 153 0.04 -21.30 0.91
C ASP A 153 -0.38 -22.53 1.71
N ASN A 154 0.49 -22.93 2.64
CA ASN A 154 0.23 -24.02 3.55
C ASN A 154 -0.95 -23.65 4.47
N GLY A 155 -1.84 -24.59 4.71
CA GLY A 155 -3.01 -24.37 5.55
C GLY A 155 -4.15 -23.56 4.90
N ALA A 156 -3.94 -23.01 3.70
CA ALA A 156 -4.87 -22.08 3.02
C ALA A 156 -5.97 -22.79 2.21
N LYS A 157 -6.50 -23.91 2.70
CA LYS A 157 -7.62 -24.61 2.06
C LYS A 157 -8.94 -23.91 2.38
N LEU A 158 -9.62 -23.40 1.36
CA LEU A 158 -10.93 -22.79 1.51
C LEU A 158 -12.05 -23.85 1.55
N SER A 159 -13.09 -23.54 2.30
CA SER A 159 -14.37 -24.25 2.29
C SER A 159 -15.27 -23.69 1.19
N ASN A 160 -16.40 -24.36 0.93
CA ASN A 160 -17.33 -23.90 -0.10
C ASN A 160 -17.95 -22.53 0.28
N PRO A 161 -18.12 -21.61 -0.68
CA PRO A 161 -18.85 -20.36 -0.45
C PRO A 161 -20.29 -20.63 -0.05
N ILE A 162 -20.87 -19.72 0.74
CA ILE A 162 -22.24 -19.81 1.22
C ILE A 162 -23.00 -18.54 0.84
N ASP A 163 -24.29 -18.66 0.52
CA ASP A 163 -25.13 -17.47 0.36
C ASP A 163 -25.23 -16.75 1.72
N ILE A 164 -25.12 -15.42 1.72
CA ILE A 164 -25.11 -14.66 2.97
C ILE A 164 -26.47 -14.80 3.67
N PRO A 165 -26.52 -15.38 4.88
CA PRO A 165 -27.78 -15.55 5.60
C PRO A 165 -28.45 -14.20 5.87
N GLU A 166 -29.78 -14.15 5.76
CA GLU A 166 -30.53 -12.90 5.98
C GLU A 166 -30.37 -12.36 7.42
N CYS A 167 -30.23 -13.25 8.41
CA CYS A 167 -29.95 -12.85 9.79
C CYS A 167 -28.59 -12.14 9.94
N VAL A 168 -27.58 -12.49 9.13
CA VAL A 168 -26.28 -11.80 9.12
C VAL A 168 -26.43 -10.37 8.60
N LYS A 169 -27.18 -10.18 7.51
CA LYS A 169 -27.47 -8.84 6.97
C LYS A 169 -28.23 -8.00 7.99
N HIS A 170 -29.24 -8.59 8.65
CA HIS A 170 -30.02 -7.92 9.68
C HIS A 170 -29.14 -7.51 10.88
N ALA A 171 -28.31 -8.42 11.39
CA ALA A 171 -27.42 -8.15 12.52
C ALA A 171 -26.45 -7.00 12.23
N ILE A 172 -25.85 -6.96 11.04
CA ILE A 172 -24.93 -5.88 10.64
C ILE A 172 -25.68 -4.54 10.51
N LEU A 173 -26.86 -4.53 9.89
CA LEU A 173 -27.66 -3.31 9.77
C LEU A 173 -28.14 -2.80 11.13
N GLU A 174 -28.64 -3.67 11.99
CA GLU A 174 -29.04 -3.35 13.36
C GLU A 174 -27.86 -2.76 14.14
N LYS A 175 -26.67 -3.36 14.02
CA LYS A 175 -25.47 -2.89 14.70
C LYS A 175 -24.98 -1.55 14.15
N LEU A 176 -24.96 -1.35 12.83
CA LEU A 176 -24.63 -0.06 12.21
C LEU A 176 -25.59 1.05 12.66
N ASN A 177 -26.89 0.75 12.79
CA ASN A 177 -27.90 1.68 13.29
C ASN A 177 -27.71 2.02 14.78
N SER A 178 -27.05 1.14 15.55
CA SER A 178 -26.76 1.38 16.97
C SER A 178 -25.52 2.23 17.21
N ILE A 179 -24.63 2.35 16.22
CA ILE A 179 -23.38 3.10 16.31
C ILE A 179 -23.63 4.54 15.86
N ASP A 180 -23.06 5.51 16.56
CA ASP A 180 -23.07 6.89 16.11
C ASP A 180 -22.12 7.07 14.92
N LEU A 181 -22.67 7.01 13.71
CA LEU A 181 -21.92 7.19 12.46
C LEU A 181 -21.57 8.66 12.19
N THR A 182 -22.04 9.61 13.00
CA THR A 182 -21.75 11.04 12.80
C THR A 182 -20.41 11.47 13.37
N ALA A 183 -19.81 10.65 14.24
CA ALA A 183 -18.54 10.96 14.89
C ALA A 183 -17.37 11.05 13.90
N GLY A 184 -17.44 10.44 12.71
CA GLY A 184 -16.36 10.38 11.72
C GLY A 184 -15.33 9.24 11.93
N HIS A 185 -15.48 8.46 13.00
CA HIS A 185 -14.68 7.27 13.29
C HIS A 185 -15.53 6.20 13.99
N LEU A 186 -15.15 4.93 13.91
CA LEU A 186 -15.73 3.90 14.79
C LEU A 186 -15.07 3.92 16.18
N PRO A 187 -15.81 3.58 17.26
CA PRO A 187 -15.30 3.64 18.63
C PRO A 187 -14.11 2.69 18.88
N LYS A 188 -13.31 2.96 19.90
CA LYS A 188 -12.20 2.07 20.33
C LYS A 188 -12.67 0.80 21.06
N VAL A 189 -13.97 0.65 21.29
CA VAL A 189 -14.53 -0.41 22.11
C VAL A 189 -15.55 -1.20 21.32
N VAL A 190 -15.50 -2.53 21.46
CA VAL A 190 -16.56 -3.44 21.04
C VAL A 190 -17.71 -3.31 22.03
N ILE A 191 -18.75 -2.55 21.65
CA ILE A 191 -19.93 -2.21 22.47
C ILE A 191 -20.59 -3.48 23.02
N SER A 192 -20.57 -4.59 22.27
CA SER A 192 -21.16 -5.88 22.69
C SER A 192 -20.47 -6.50 23.90
N LEU A 193 -19.26 -6.04 24.24
CA LEU A 193 -18.46 -6.44 25.41
C LEU A 193 -18.42 -5.35 26.51
N LEU A 194 -19.28 -4.32 26.42
CA LEU A 194 -19.32 -3.27 27.44
C LEU A 194 -19.94 -3.72 28.77
N ASP A 195 -20.85 -4.69 28.73
CA ASP A 195 -21.52 -5.24 29.92
C ASP A 195 -20.50 -5.77 30.95
N ASP A 196 -20.77 -5.53 32.24
CA ASP A 196 -19.92 -5.92 33.36
C ASP A 196 -19.62 -7.42 33.35
N LYS A 197 -20.61 -8.24 32.97
CA LYS A 197 -20.45 -9.70 32.81
C LYS A 197 -19.43 -10.07 31.73
N ARG A 198 -19.30 -9.24 30.69
CA ARG A 198 -18.52 -9.52 29.48
C ARG A 198 -17.15 -8.84 29.46
N LYS A 199 -16.83 -8.05 30.49
CA LYS A 199 -15.53 -7.39 30.65
C LYS A 199 -14.34 -8.35 30.56
N SER A 200 -14.53 -9.60 31.00
CA SER A 200 -13.50 -10.66 31.04
C SER A 200 -12.97 -11.08 29.66
N TYR A 201 -13.66 -10.71 28.57
CA TYR A 201 -13.30 -11.01 27.18
C TYR A 201 -12.61 -9.86 26.45
N ARG A 202 -12.60 -8.64 27.01
CA ARG A 202 -12.10 -7.42 26.34
C ARG A 202 -10.63 -7.50 25.92
N TRP A 203 -9.81 -8.22 26.69
CA TRP A 203 -8.40 -8.44 26.37
C TRP A 203 -8.21 -9.01 24.95
N ALA A 204 -9.12 -9.88 24.50
CA ALA A 204 -9.06 -10.51 23.19
C ALA A 204 -9.44 -9.59 22.02
N CYS A 205 -9.79 -8.32 22.28
CA CYS A 205 -10.03 -7.31 21.24
C CYS A 205 -9.10 -6.09 21.37
N SER A 206 -8.68 -5.73 22.59
CA SER A 206 -7.96 -4.48 22.87
C SER A 206 -6.50 -4.66 23.30
N GLU A 207 -6.10 -5.86 23.73
CA GLU A 207 -4.74 -6.13 24.22
C GLU A 207 -3.89 -6.95 23.21
N LEU A 208 -4.50 -7.45 22.14
CA LEU A 208 -3.80 -8.14 21.06
C LEU A 208 -3.15 -7.12 20.11
N GLN A 209 -1.97 -7.48 19.58
CA GLN A 209 -1.12 -6.54 18.83
C GLN A 209 -1.75 -6.06 17.51
N THR A 210 -2.48 -6.93 16.82
CA THR A 210 -3.00 -6.65 15.46
C THR A 210 -4.42 -7.16 15.28
N CYS A 211 -5.13 -6.67 14.25
CA CYS A 211 -6.48 -7.19 13.98
C CYS A 211 -6.44 -8.65 13.52
N THR A 212 -5.35 -9.07 12.88
CA THR A 212 -5.06 -10.48 12.52
C THR A 212 -5.02 -11.40 13.74
N HIS A 213 -4.29 -11.03 14.80
CA HIS A 213 -4.30 -11.80 16.05
C HIS A 213 -5.72 -11.93 16.61
N THR A 214 -6.48 -10.83 16.61
CA THR A 214 -7.87 -10.81 17.07
C THR A 214 -8.75 -11.76 16.27
N ILE A 215 -8.69 -11.71 14.93
CA ILE A 215 -9.46 -12.62 14.06
C ILE A 215 -9.11 -14.07 14.35
N LEU A 216 -7.83 -14.45 14.41
CA LEU A 216 -7.42 -15.83 14.62
C LEU A 216 -7.82 -16.35 16.01
N VAL A 217 -7.60 -15.57 17.07
CA VAL A 217 -7.95 -15.95 18.45
C VAL A 217 -9.45 -16.19 18.59
N TRP A 218 -10.28 -15.25 18.11
CA TRP A 218 -11.73 -15.42 18.14
C TRP A 218 -12.21 -16.55 17.22
N HIS A 219 -11.57 -16.75 16.06
CA HIS A 219 -11.95 -17.79 15.12
C HIS A 219 -11.70 -19.18 15.70
N ILE A 220 -10.49 -19.41 16.25
CA ILE A 220 -10.14 -20.64 16.96
C ILE A 220 -11.10 -20.86 18.13
N ALA A 221 -11.40 -19.84 18.93
CA ALA A 221 -12.32 -19.95 20.05
C ALA A 221 -13.75 -20.33 19.60
N THR A 222 -14.24 -19.72 18.52
CA THR A 222 -15.55 -20.02 17.93
C THR A 222 -15.61 -21.47 17.44
N SER A 223 -14.58 -21.93 16.73
CA SER A 223 -14.50 -23.32 16.25
C SER A 223 -14.45 -24.33 17.39
N ILE A 224 -13.74 -24.03 18.48
CA ILE A 224 -13.73 -24.90 19.68
C ILE A 224 -15.12 -24.96 20.33
N CYS A 225 -15.81 -23.83 20.44
CA CYS A 225 -17.18 -23.77 20.97
C CYS A 225 -18.17 -24.54 20.08
N GLU A 226 -18.02 -24.45 18.75
CA GLU A 226 -18.78 -25.24 17.77
C GLU A 226 -18.56 -26.75 17.98
N ILE A 227 -17.32 -27.19 18.14
CA ILE A 227 -16.98 -28.60 18.39
C ILE A 227 -17.57 -29.08 19.73
N LYS A 228 -17.53 -28.27 20.79
CA LYS A 228 -18.17 -28.60 22.08
C LYS A 228 -19.68 -28.77 21.94
N LEU A 229 -20.34 -27.83 21.26
CA LEU A 229 -21.78 -27.92 21.02
C LEU A 229 -22.10 -29.21 20.25
N ALA A 230 -21.30 -29.52 19.22
CA ALA A 230 -21.49 -30.73 18.42
C ALA A 230 -21.30 -32.03 19.21
N LYS A 231 -20.31 -32.05 20.10
CA LYS A 231 -20.08 -33.15 21.02
C LYS A 231 -21.25 -33.35 21.98
N ASN A 232 -21.83 -32.28 22.52
CA ASN A 232 -22.97 -32.34 23.44
C ASN A 232 -24.25 -32.85 22.76
N GLU A 233 -24.46 -32.52 21.49
CA GLU A 233 -25.58 -33.00 20.67
C GLU A 233 -25.35 -34.40 20.06
N GLY A 234 -24.24 -35.07 20.41
CA GLY A 234 -23.95 -36.44 19.99
C GLY A 234 -23.53 -36.60 18.53
N VAL A 235 -22.99 -35.55 17.90
CA VAL A 235 -22.43 -35.66 16.54
C VAL A 235 -21.08 -36.39 16.56
N ASP A 236 -20.92 -37.33 15.63
CA ASP A 236 -19.71 -38.15 15.50
C ASP A 236 -18.55 -37.34 14.90
N LEU A 237 -17.68 -36.83 15.78
CA LEU A 237 -16.49 -36.05 15.45
C LEU A 237 -15.27 -36.91 15.10
N SER A 238 -15.39 -38.24 15.13
CA SER A 238 -14.27 -39.17 14.88
C SER A 238 -14.01 -39.41 13.40
N LYS A 239 -14.97 -39.07 12.53
CA LYS A 239 -14.81 -39.27 11.08
C LYS A 239 -13.92 -38.17 10.50
N PRO A 240 -12.87 -38.52 9.74
CA PRO A 240 -12.07 -37.53 9.04
C PRO A 240 -12.96 -36.79 8.05
N GLY A 241 -13.02 -35.46 8.14
CA GLY A 241 -13.84 -34.58 7.29
C GLY A 241 -13.64 -34.83 5.78
N PHE A 242 -12.52 -35.45 5.41
CA PHE A 242 -12.20 -35.90 4.06
C PHE A 242 -13.22 -36.90 3.46
N LEU A 243 -13.82 -37.78 4.25
CA LEU A 243 -14.78 -38.78 3.74
C LEU A 243 -16.17 -38.18 3.48
N CYS A 244 -16.57 -37.15 4.23
CA CYS A 244 -17.82 -36.45 4.00
C CYS A 244 -17.77 -35.65 2.68
N TYR A 245 -16.62 -35.04 2.39
CA TYR A 245 -16.36 -34.31 1.14
C TYR A 245 -16.32 -35.24 -0.10
N LEU A 246 -15.73 -36.43 0.01
CA LEU A 246 -15.74 -37.41 -1.09
C LEU A 246 -17.14 -37.96 -1.35
N LEU A 247 -17.93 -38.25 -0.31
CA LEU A 247 -19.30 -38.76 -0.47
C LEU A 247 -20.26 -37.70 -1.04
N SER A 248 -20.06 -36.41 -0.74
CA SER A 248 -20.85 -35.33 -1.35
C SER A 248 -20.57 -35.13 -2.84
N CYS A 249 -19.34 -35.39 -3.30
CA CYS A 249 -18.98 -35.26 -4.72
C CYS A 249 -19.54 -36.38 -5.62
N PHE A 250 -19.95 -37.52 -5.04
CA PHE A 250 -20.54 -38.64 -5.79
C PHE A 250 -22.06 -38.72 -5.69
N THR A 251 -22.68 -37.93 -4.81
CA THR A 251 -24.13 -37.94 -4.63
C THR A 251 -24.68 -36.51 -4.76
N ASN A 252 -25.35 -36.21 -5.88
CA ASN A 252 -26.11 -34.96 -6.11
C ASN A 252 -27.33 -34.80 -5.17
N CYS A 253 -27.30 -35.38 -3.97
CA CYS A 253 -28.49 -35.66 -3.18
C CYS A 253 -28.26 -35.60 -1.67
N PHE A 254 -27.37 -34.75 -1.14
CA PHE A 254 -27.39 -34.35 0.27
C PHE A 254 -26.81 -32.93 0.39
N SER A 255 -27.57 -31.97 0.93
CA SER A 255 -27.02 -30.66 1.27
C SER A 255 -25.89 -30.87 2.27
N SER A 256 -24.66 -30.59 1.86
CA SER A 256 -23.53 -30.54 2.79
C SER A 256 -23.93 -29.62 3.93
N SER A 257 -24.00 -30.14 5.15
CA SER A 257 -24.24 -29.34 6.34
C SER A 257 -23.26 -28.17 6.31
N LEU A 258 -23.79 -26.94 6.22
CA LEU A 258 -22.99 -25.73 6.06
C LEU A 258 -22.05 -25.53 7.27
N TYR A 259 -22.53 -25.97 8.43
CA TYR A 259 -21.86 -25.93 9.72
C TYR A 259 -21.68 -27.34 10.28
N LEU A 260 -20.95 -27.46 11.40
CA LEU A 260 -20.77 -28.76 12.05
C LEU A 260 -22.08 -29.27 12.66
N MET A 261 -22.94 -28.36 13.13
CA MET A 261 -24.30 -28.67 13.57
C MET A 261 -25.31 -28.51 12.44
N ASP A 262 -26.30 -29.38 12.44
CA ASP A 262 -27.54 -29.14 11.68
C ASP A 262 -28.30 -28.00 12.37
N GLU A 263 -28.25 -26.82 11.76
CA GLU A 263 -28.87 -25.59 12.25
C GLU A 263 -30.36 -25.78 12.59
N LYS A 264 -31.05 -26.69 11.90
CA LYS A 264 -32.49 -26.96 12.11
C LYS A 264 -32.79 -27.64 13.45
N LYS A 265 -31.78 -28.16 14.13
CA LYS A 265 -31.92 -28.79 15.45
C LYS A 265 -31.85 -27.79 16.60
N LEU A 266 -31.35 -26.58 16.36
CA LEU A 266 -31.19 -25.57 17.40
C LEU A 266 -32.49 -24.76 17.57
N PRO A 267 -32.85 -24.36 18.82
CA PRO A 267 -34.03 -23.54 19.08
C PRO A 267 -33.85 -22.10 18.55
N GLY A 268 -34.93 -21.48 18.08
CA GLY A 268 -34.93 -20.29 17.21
C GLY A 268 -33.86 -19.22 17.44
N LYS A 269 -33.78 -18.60 18.62
CA LYS A 269 -32.77 -17.55 18.90
C LYS A 269 -31.34 -18.08 18.91
N LEU A 270 -31.15 -19.28 19.47
CA LEU A 270 -29.86 -19.95 19.51
C LEU A 270 -29.40 -20.32 18.09
N GLN A 271 -30.31 -20.81 17.26
CA GLN A 271 -30.07 -21.09 15.84
C GLN A 271 -29.57 -19.83 15.11
N GLU A 272 -30.26 -18.70 15.26
CA GLU A 272 -29.90 -17.46 14.59
C GLU A 272 -28.50 -16.97 15.02
N ARG A 273 -28.24 -16.93 16.33
CA ARG A 273 -26.94 -16.54 16.89
C ARG A 273 -25.81 -17.46 16.43
N TYR A 274 -26.07 -18.77 16.41
CA TYR A 274 -25.11 -19.77 15.92
C TYR A 274 -24.76 -19.56 14.44
N ILE A 275 -25.76 -19.32 13.59
CA ILE A 275 -25.57 -19.04 12.16
C ILE A 275 -24.73 -17.77 11.96
N ILE A 276 -25.09 -16.67 12.65
CA ILE A 276 -24.38 -15.39 12.56
C ILE A 276 -22.92 -15.54 12.98
N ALA A 277 -22.68 -16.13 14.16
CA ALA A 277 -21.34 -16.30 14.70
C ALA A 277 -20.44 -17.12 13.77
N ASN A 278 -20.90 -18.28 13.29
CA ASN A 278 -20.07 -19.14 12.44
C ASN A 278 -19.88 -18.57 11.03
N SER A 279 -20.92 -17.99 10.43
CA SER A 279 -20.82 -17.34 9.10
C SER A 279 -19.76 -16.25 9.10
N LEU A 280 -19.83 -15.34 10.07
CA LEU A 280 -18.94 -14.19 10.15
C LEU A 280 -17.53 -14.58 10.61
N SER A 281 -17.40 -15.49 11.58
CA SER A 281 -16.11 -16.03 12.01
C SER A 281 -15.32 -16.62 10.83
N ARG A 282 -15.97 -17.49 10.04
CA ARG A 282 -15.36 -18.15 8.89
C ARG A 282 -15.09 -17.19 7.73
N TYR A 283 -15.95 -16.18 7.54
CA TYR A 283 -15.73 -15.13 6.54
C TYR A 283 -14.55 -14.21 6.91
N CYS A 284 -14.46 -13.74 8.15
CA CYS A 284 -13.32 -12.94 8.61
C CYS A 284 -12.00 -13.72 8.53
N ALA A 285 -12.01 -15.02 8.84
CA ALA A 285 -10.85 -15.88 8.65
C ALA A 285 -10.51 -16.08 7.16
N TYR A 286 -11.51 -16.17 6.27
CA TYR A 286 -11.29 -16.16 4.82
C TYR A 286 -10.62 -14.86 4.35
N LEU A 287 -11.10 -13.70 4.82
CA LEU A 287 -10.52 -12.41 4.47
C LEU A 287 -9.04 -12.36 4.83
N LEU A 288 -8.68 -12.81 6.02
CA LEU A 288 -7.29 -12.91 6.48
C LEU A 288 -6.43 -13.82 5.58
N VAL A 289 -6.95 -14.97 5.15
CA VAL A 289 -6.18 -15.97 4.38
C VAL A 289 -6.09 -15.67 2.89
N SER A 290 -7.14 -15.09 2.30
CA SER A 290 -7.27 -14.94 0.84
C SER A 290 -7.39 -13.51 0.34
N LYS A 291 -7.77 -12.56 1.20
CA LYS A 291 -7.96 -11.14 0.86
C LYS A 291 -7.37 -10.20 1.95
N PRO A 292 -6.11 -10.39 2.39
CA PRO A 292 -5.53 -9.60 3.48
C PRO A 292 -5.49 -8.09 3.17
N ASP A 293 -5.48 -7.73 1.88
CA ASP A 293 -5.54 -6.34 1.41
C ASP A 293 -6.84 -5.59 1.81
N LEU A 294 -7.88 -6.30 2.27
CA LEU A 294 -9.18 -5.72 2.65
C LEU A 294 -9.36 -5.51 4.16
N ILE A 295 -8.38 -5.91 4.98
CA ILE A 295 -8.39 -5.70 6.44
C ILE A 295 -7.45 -4.55 6.84
N PRO A 296 -7.63 -3.93 8.03
CA PRO A 296 -6.90 -2.71 8.39
C PRO A 296 -5.41 -2.87 8.70
N ASP A 297 -4.92 -4.10 8.93
CA ASP A 297 -3.50 -4.37 9.16
C ASP A 297 -2.63 -3.99 7.93
N SER A 298 -1.31 -3.97 8.10
CA SER A 298 -0.37 -3.83 6.98
C SER A 298 -0.46 -5.02 6.03
N PHE A 299 0.05 -4.83 4.81
CA PHE A 299 -0.05 -5.81 3.73
C PHE A 299 0.47 -7.23 4.06
N PHE A 300 1.37 -7.43 5.04
CA PHE A 300 2.01 -8.75 5.27
C PHE A 300 1.86 -9.31 6.68
N VAL A 301 1.47 -8.49 7.67
CA VAL A 301 1.12 -8.88 9.06
C VAL A 301 0.18 -10.09 8.99
N PRO A 302 -0.92 -10.06 8.20
CA PRO A 302 -1.86 -11.16 8.13
C PRO A 302 -1.23 -12.48 7.69
N ASN A 303 -0.43 -12.44 6.63
CA ASN A 303 0.20 -13.63 6.05
C ASN A 303 1.26 -14.21 6.98
N MET A 304 2.06 -13.36 7.63
CA MET A 304 3.11 -13.78 8.56
C MET A 304 2.53 -14.49 9.77
N ILE A 305 1.60 -13.85 10.50
CA ILE A 305 0.98 -14.44 11.70
C ILE A 305 0.18 -15.68 11.34
N PHE A 306 -0.53 -15.68 10.20
CA PHE A 306 -1.24 -16.87 9.72
C PHE A 306 -0.32 -18.06 9.50
N GLN A 307 0.80 -17.86 8.79
CA GLN A 307 1.77 -18.94 8.53
C GLN A 307 2.47 -19.39 9.81
N GLU A 308 2.74 -18.50 10.76
CA GLU A 308 3.24 -18.84 12.09
C GLU A 308 2.23 -19.75 12.84
N ALA A 309 0.95 -19.36 12.87
CA ALA A 309 -0.11 -20.16 13.49
C ALA A 309 -0.26 -21.54 12.81
N VAL A 310 -0.25 -21.60 11.47
CA VAL A 310 -0.30 -22.87 10.71
C VAL A 310 0.89 -23.76 11.04
N THR A 311 2.09 -23.19 11.14
CA THR A 311 3.32 -23.93 11.45
C THR A 311 3.28 -24.47 12.86
N LEU A 312 2.91 -23.64 13.84
CA LEU A 312 2.77 -24.04 15.23
C LEU A 312 1.69 -25.14 15.42
N ALA A 313 0.54 -25.00 14.75
CA ALA A 313 -0.51 -26.01 14.77
C ALA A 313 -0.03 -27.34 14.19
N HIS A 314 0.59 -27.31 13.01
CA HIS A 314 1.01 -28.51 12.29
C HIS A 314 2.20 -29.23 12.93
N ASP A 315 3.24 -28.49 13.30
CA ASP A 315 4.54 -29.05 13.68
C ASP A 315 4.67 -29.32 15.19
N ASP A 316 3.84 -28.67 16.02
CA ASP A 316 3.89 -28.77 17.48
C ASP A 316 2.54 -29.17 18.10
N ILE A 317 1.60 -28.24 18.28
CA ILE A 317 0.43 -28.41 19.16
C ILE A 317 -0.54 -29.50 18.66
N LEU A 318 -0.90 -29.46 17.38
CA LEU A 318 -1.87 -30.38 16.76
C LEU A 318 -1.21 -31.46 15.90
N LYS A 319 0.10 -31.69 16.11
CA LYS A 319 0.87 -32.69 15.38
C LYS A 319 0.25 -34.08 15.50
N GLY A 320 -0.08 -34.69 14.37
CA GLY A 320 -0.62 -36.06 14.30
C GLY A 320 -2.08 -36.20 14.73
N CYS A 321 -2.86 -35.11 14.81
CA CYS A 321 -4.30 -35.20 15.04
C CYS A 321 -5.06 -35.55 13.75
N GLU A 322 -5.78 -36.67 13.76
CA GLU A 322 -6.55 -37.16 12.60
C GLU A 322 -8.02 -36.76 12.64
N SER A 323 -8.55 -36.42 13.82
CA SER A 323 -9.96 -36.06 14.02
C SER A 323 -10.15 -34.69 14.69
N LEU A 324 -11.32 -34.08 14.50
CA LEU A 324 -11.71 -32.85 15.21
C LEU A 324 -11.77 -33.06 16.73
N GLN A 325 -12.16 -34.27 17.17
CA GLN A 325 -12.18 -34.62 18.58
C GLN A 325 -10.78 -34.58 19.20
N GLU A 326 -9.78 -35.14 18.53
CA GLU A 326 -8.38 -35.09 19.00
C GLU A 326 -7.84 -33.66 19.03
N ARG A 327 -8.18 -32.84 18.03
CA ARG A 327 -7.79 -31.42 17.98
C ARG A 327 -8.38 -30.67 19.19
N TYR A 328 -9.66 -30.90 19.48
CA TYR A 328 -10.33 -30.36 20.66
C TYR A 328 -9.68 -30.82 21.97
N ASP A 329 -9.44 -32.12 22.13
CA ASP A 329 -8.90 -32.69 23.37
C ASP A 329 -7.45 -32.26 23.66
N LYS A 330 -6.69 -31.86 22.62
CA LYS A 330 -5.34 -31.30 22.78
C LYS A 330 -5.33 -29.81 23.14
N LEU A 331 -6.24 -29.02 22.58
CA LEU A 331 -6.32 -27.58 22.85
C LEU A 331 -6.93 -27.30 24.22
N MET A 332 -7.87 -28.14 24.65
CA MET A 332 -8.56 -27.95 25.92
C MET A 332 -7.72 -28.44 27.11
N PRO A 333 -7.53 -27.62 28.17
CA PRO A 333 -6.83 -28.06 29.36
C PRO A 333 -7.52 -29.28 29.99
N LYS A 334 -6.75 -30.34 30.23
CA LYS A 334 -7.20 -31.44 31.09
C LYS A 334 -7.28 -30.90 32.52
N GLU A 335 -8.42 -31.06 33.19
CA GLU A 335 -8.60 -30.72 34.61
C GLU A 335 -7.50 -31.39 35.45
N LYS A 336 -6.42 -30.66 35.72
CA LYS A 336 -5.41 -31.06 36.70
C LYS A 336 -5.66 -30.27 37.97
N ASN A 337 -6.13 -30.99 38.99
CA ASN A 337 -6.03 -30.60 40.38
C ASN A 337 -4.55 -30.35 40.70
N ASN A 338 -4.09 -29.09 40.69
CA ASN A 338 -3.13 -28.54 41.66
C ASN A 338 -2.81 -27.08 41.38
N THR A 339 -3.06 -26.29 42.41
CA THR A 339 -2.69 -24.90 42.69
C THR A 339 -1.24 -24.58 42.32
N GLN A 340 -1.01 -23.78 41.27
CA GLN A 340 0.21 -22.98 41.09
C GLN A 340 -0.14 -21.70 40.31
N ASN A 341 -0.18 -20.59 41.04
CA ASN A 341 0.02 -19.18 40.67
C ASN A 341 -0.25 -18.78 39.20
N VAL A 342 -1.47 -18.30 38.93
CA VAL A 342 -1.79 -17.54 37.73
C VAL A 342 -1.54 -16.06 38.04
N GLY A 343 -0.33 -15.58 37.76
CA GLY A 343 0.07 -14.18 37.85
C GLY A 343 0.80 -13.78 36.58
N GLU A 344 0.18 -12.87 35.81
CA GLU A 344 0.82 -11.87 34.95
C GLU A 344 1.91 -12.32 33.95
N GLU A 345 1.58 -13.15 32.95
CA GLU A 345 2.37 -13.24 31.69
C GLU A 345 1.45 -13.44 30.47
N ASN A 346 0.56 -12.49 30.16
CA ASN A 346 -0.36 -12.60 29.00
C ASN A 346 0.27 -12.26 27.64
N ILE A 347 1.50 -11.71 27.61
CA ILE A 347 2.03 -11.03 26.41
C ILE A 347 2.76 -11.99 25.45
N ASN A 348 3.15 -13.19 25.90
CA ASN A 348 3.93 -14.15 25.10
C ASN A 348 3.20 -15.48 24.80
N GLU A 349 1.90 -15.60 25.09
CA GLU A 349 1.14 -16.80 24.70
C GLU A 349 0.87 -16.80 23.19
N ASP A 350 1.04 -17.96 22.54
CA ASP A 350 0.76 -18.13 21.11
C ASP A 350 -0.73 -18.04 20.77
N VAL A 351 -1.05 -17.77 19.50
CA VAL A 351 -2.41 -17.58 18.98
C VAL A 351 -3.34 -18.77 19.27
N LEU A 352 -2.84 -20.01 19.20
CA LEU A 352 -3.65 -21.20 19.47
C LEU A 352 -4.01 -21.31 20.95
N ARG A 353 -3.07 -21.05 21.86
CA ARG A 353 -3.30 -21.03 23.31
C ARG A 353 -4.20 -19.88 23.72
N GLN A 354 -4.02 -18.69 23.16
CA GLN A 354 -4.91 -17.56 23.38
C GLN A 354 -6.35 -17.89 22.94
N GLY A 355 -6.51 -18.51 21.77
CA GLY A 355 -7.82 -18.99 21.28
C GLY A 355 -8.45 -20.04 22.19
N ALA A 356 -7.68 -21.03 22.65
CA ALA A 356 -8.15 -22.06 23.59
C ALA A 356 -8.54 -21.47 24.96
N LYS A 357 -7.77 -20.51 25.47
CA LYS A 357 -8.05 -19.78 26.72
C LYS A 357 -9.31 -18.94 26.63
N LEU A 358 -9.54 -18.30 25.49
CA LEU A 358 -10.79 -17.58 25.22
C LEU A 358 -11.98 -18.56 25.14
N ALA A 359 -11.82 -19.69 24.44
CA ALA A 359 -12.84 -20.73 24.37
C ALA A 359 -13.20 -21.29 25.76
N ASP A 360 -12.21 -21.60 26.60
CA ASP A 360 -12.43 -22.11 27.96
C ASP A 360 -13.29 -21.15 28.80
N LYS A 361 -13.07 -19.83 28.66
CA LYS A 361 -13.90 -18.81 29.32
C LYS A 361 -15.32 -18.78 28.74
N LEU A 362 -15.49 -18.77 27.42
CA LEU A 362 -16.80 -18.73 26.76
C LEU A 362 -17.64 -19.98 27.06
N MET A 363 -16.98 -21.12 27.19
CA MET A 363 -17.63 -22.41 27.42
C MET A 363 -18.13 -22.61 28.87
N LYS A 364 -17.81 -21.70 29.79
CA LYS A 364 -18.36 -21.65 31.16
C LYS A 364 -19.71 -20.95 31.23
N GLU A 365 -20.04 -20.14 30.22
CA GLU A 365 -21.35 -19.50 30.08
C GLU A 365 -22.40 -20.54 29.62
N GLU A 366 -23.68 -20.22 29.82
CA GLU A 366 -24.77 -20.99 29.22
C GLU A 366 -24.66 -20.94 27.69
N ASN A 367 -25.10 -22.00 27.00
CA ASN A 367 -24.96 -22.08 25.54
C ASN A 367 -25.58 -20.83 24.85
N GLU A 368 -26.76 -20.39 25.27
CA GLU A 368 -27.40 -19.21 24.67
C GLU A 368 -26.58 -17.92 24.85
N ASP A 369 -25.93 -17.74 26.00
CA ASP A 369 -25.09 -16.58 26.31
C ASP A 369 -23.78 -16.62 25.52
N CYS A 370 -23.14 -17.79 25.42
CA CYS A 370 -21.93 -17.99 24.63
C CYS A 370 -22.14 -17.58 23.16
N TRP A 371 -23.21 -18.06 22.54
CA TRP A 371 -23.53 -17.73 21.14
C TRP A 371 -24.06 -16.30 20.97
N GLU A 372 -24.67 -15.71 22.01
CA GLU A 372 -24.97 -14.27 22.03
C GLU A 372 -23.70 -13.43 21.95
N ILE A 373 -22.70 -13.75 22.79
CA ILE A 373 -21.43 -13.04 22.83
C ILE A 373 -20.72 -13.18 21.48
N LEU A 374 -20.60 -14.41 20.97
CA LEU A 374 -19.91 -14.68 19.70
C LEU A 374 -20.56 -13.97 18.52
N SER A 375 -21.89 -14.04 18.38
CA SER A 375 -22.60 -13.37 17.28
C SER A 375 -22.47 -11.85 17.34
N GLY A 376 -22.57 -11.25 18.53
CA GLY A 376 -22.39 -9.81 18.73
C GLY A 376 -20.96 -9.34 18.42
N VAL A 377 -19.96 -10.06 18.94
CA VAL A 377 -18.54 -9.74 18.72
C VAL A 377 -18.19 -9.85 17.24
N TRP A 378 -18.57 -10.92 16.55
CA TRP A 378 -18.24 -11.07 15.13
C TRP A 378 -18.92 -10.04 14.23
N THR A 379 -20.17 -9.68 14.54
CA THR A 379 -20.90 -8.62 13.83
C THR A 379 -20.16 -7.28 13.97
N GLU A 380 -19.73 -6.94 15.17
CA GLU A 380 -19.03 -5.69 15.46
C GLU A 380 -17.60 -5.69 14.92
N LEU A 381 -16.87 -6.80 15.05
CA LEU A 381 -15.52 -6.96 14.48
C LEU A 381 -15.54 -6.77 12.96
N LEU A 382 -16.50 -7.36 12.23
CA LEU A 382 -16.58 -7.14 10.78
C LEU A 382 -16.80 -5.66 10.42
N ILE A 383 -17.61 -4.94 11.20
CA ILE A 383 -17.81 -3.48 11.02
C ILE A 383 -16.51 -2.72 11.32
N HIS A 384 -15.75 -3.09 12.35
CA HIS A 384 -14.46 -2.47 12.68
C HIS A 384 -13.34 -2.83 11.71
N LEU A 385 -13.42 -3.98 11.03
CA LEU A 385 -12.47 -4.38 9.98
C LEU A 385 -12.73 -3.67 8.66
N ALA A 386 -13.97 -3.25 8.41
CA ALA A 386 -14.36 -2.67 7.12
C ALA A 386 -13.63 -1.36 6.76
N PRO A 387 -13.42 -0.38 7.68
CA PRO A 387 -12.59 0.80 7.40
C PRO A 387 -11.10 0.42 7.28
N SER A 388 -10.71 -0.06 6.10
CA SER A 388 -9.32 -0.34 5.75
C SER A 388 -8.71 0.82 4.94
N TRP A 389 -7.39 0.94 5.00
CA TRP A 389 -6.64 2.01 4.34
C TRP A 389 -6.52 1.77 2.80
N ASN A 390 -6.72 0.55 2.31
CA ASN A 390 -6.47 0.16 0.92
C ASN A 390 -7.72 0.31 0.03
N ALA A 391 -8.11 1.56 -0.25
CA ALA A 391 -9.20 1.87 -1.19
C ALA A 391 -9.01 1.25 -2.58
N SER A 392 -7.76 0.98 -2.99
CA SER A 392 -7.44 0.38 -4.28
C SER A 392 -7.87 -1.09 -4.37
N ALA A 393 -7.71 -1.85 -3.28
CA ALA A 393 -8.17 -3.23 -3.17
C ALA A 393 -9.70 -3.32 -3.17
N HIS A 394 -10.36 -2.47 -2.38
CA HIS A 394 -11.82 -2.37 -2.40
C HIS A 394 -12.37 -1.98 -3.79
N LYS A 395 -11.72 -1.04 -4.49
CA LYS A 395 -12.08 -0.69 -5.87
C LYS A 395 -12.02 -1.90 -6.81
N LYS A 396 -10.93 -2.67 -6.77
CA LYS A 396 -10.77 -3.88 -7.60
C LYS A 396 -11.85 -4.91 -7.30
N CYS A 397 -12.21 -5.08 -6.03
CA CYS A 397 -13.33 -5.92 -5.64
C CYS A 397 -14.65 -5.40 -6.22
N LEU A 398 -14.96 -4.10 -6.12
CA LEU A 398 -16.19 -3.52 -6.68
C LEU A 398 -16.33 -3.72 -8.20
N GLU A 399 -15.23 -3.79 -8.94
CA GLU A 399 -15.22 -4.06 -10.39
C GLU A 399 -15.60 -5.51 -10.73
N SER A 400 -15.19 -6.49 -9.92
CA SER A 400 -15.41 -7.92 -10.15
C SER A 400 -16.66 -8.51 -9.49
N GLY A 401 -17.34 -7.72 -8.64
CA GLY A 401 -18.55 -8.14 -7.95
C GLY A 401 -18.61 -7.88 -6.45
N GLY A 402 -17.54 -7.39 -5.85
CA GLY A 402 -17.49 -6.87 -4.50
C GLY A 402 -17.49 -7.96 -3.43
N GLU A 403 -16.49 -7.94 -2.56
CA GLU A 403 -16.53 -8.71 -1.31
C GLU A 403 -17.59 -8.13 -0.37
N PHE A 404 -18.18 -8.93 0.52
CA PHE A 404 -19.21 -8.45 1.46
C PHE A 404 -18.68 -7.29 2.33
N ILE A 405 -17.45 -7.40 2.84
CA ILE A 405 -16.79 -6.33 3.61
C ILE A 405 -16.64 -5.02 2.80
N THR A 406 -16.50 -5.11 1.46
CA THR A 406 -16.35 -3.94 0.59
C THR A 406 -17.64 -3.12 0.52
N HIS A 407 -18.80 -3.76 0.64
CA HIS A 407 -20.08 -3.06 0.70
C HIS A 407 -20.23 -2.30 2.02
N ILE A 408 -19.76 -2.88 3.14
CA ILE A 408 -19.71 -2.23 4.45
C ILE A 408 -18.71 -1.06 4.42
N TRP A 409 -17.52 -1.26 3.84
CA TRP A 409 -16.53 -0.20 3.64
C TRP A 409 -17.09 0.97 2.83
N ALA A 410 -17.74 0.70 1.69
CA ALA A 410 -18.34 1.75 0.86
C ALA A 410 -19.41 2.54 1.63
N LEU A 411 -20.25 1.88 2.43
CA LEU A 411 -21.26 2.51 3.27
C LEU A 411 -20.63 3.41 4.34
N LEU A 412 -19.63 2.92 5.07
CA LEU A 412 -18.92 3.67 6.11
C LEU A 412 -18.15 4.86 5.50
N TRP A 413 -17.52 4.68 4.35
CA TRP A 413 -16.84 5.74 3.61
C TRP A 413 -17.81 6.84 3.16
N HIS A 414 -19.01 6.46 2.72
CA HIS A 414 -20.08 7.42 2.43
C HIS A 414 -20.56 8.19 3.67
N CYS A 415 -20.42 7.61 4.87
CA CYS A 415 -20.66 8.29 6.15
C CYS A 415 -19.45 9.12 6.63
N GLY A 416 -18.33 9.14 5.88
CA GLY A 416 -17.11 9.84 6.26
C GLY A 416 -16.26 9.12 7.32
N ILE A 417 -16.51 7.82 7.53
CA ILE A 417 -15.76 6.98 8.48
C ILE A 417 -14.65 6.26 7.72
N GLU A 418 -13.43 6.74 7.89
CA GLU A 418 -12.25 6.24 7.17
C GLU A 418 -11.41 5.26 8.01
N LYS A 419 -11.52 5.32 9.35
CA LYS A 419 -10.74 4.49 10.29
C LYS A 419 -11.57 3.99 11.46
N SER A 420 -11.11 2.88 12.04
CA SER A 420 -11.63 2.31 13.29
C SER A 420 -10.64 2.53 14.42
N MET A 421 -11.07 3.16 15.52
CA MET A 421 -10.19 3.42 16.68
C MET A 421 -9.84 2.15 17.46
N LEU A 422 -10.42 1.00 17.12
CA LEU A 422 -10.06 -0.30 17.68
C LEU A 422 -8.66 -0.76 17.23
N TRP A 423 -8.20 -0.30 16.06
CA TRP A 423 -6.91 -0.65 15.46
C TRP A 423 -6.03 0.61 15.37
N PRO A 424 -5.43 1.06 16.48
CA PRO A 424 -4.58 2.25 16.44
C PRO A 424 -3.39 1.99 15.51
N VAL A 425 -3.27 2.81 14.47
CA VAL A 425 -2.01 2.92 13.72
C VAL A 425 -0.98 3.46 14.72
N GLU A 426 0.23 2.89 14.75
CA GLU A 426 1.28 3.37 15.64
C GLU A 426 1.58 4.85 15.35
N ASP A 427 0.93 5.76 16.07
CA ASP A 427 1.23 7.18 16.06
C ASP A 427 2.34 7.45 17.09
N VAL A 428 3.39 8.16 16.67
CA VAL A 428 4.53 8.53 17.51
C VAL A 428 3.96 9.44 18.58
N PRO A 429 4.35 9.28 19.86
CA PRO A 429 3.84 10.13 20.91
C PRO A 429 4.19 11.59 20.60
N ASP A 430 3.16 12.38 20.32
CA ASP A 430 3.25 13.84 20.23
C ASP A 430 3.78 14.36 21.57
N ASN A 431 5.06 14.76 21.58
CA ASN A 431 5.66 15.55 22.65
C ASN A 431 5.08 16.97 22.63
N ASN A 432 3.81 17.11 23.02
CA ASN A 432 3.20 18.38 23.37
C ASN A 432 2.96 18.38 24.89
N ALA A 433 3.74 19.23 25.57
CA ALA A 433 3.92 19.34 27.01
C ALA A 433 2.63 19.44 27.84
N PRO A 434 2.58 18.88 29.06
CA PRO A 434 1.67 19.31 30.11
C PRO A 434 2.41 20.27 31.06
N GLY A 435 2.26 21.57 30.82
CA GLY A 435 2.55 22.60 31.82
C GLY A 435 1.37 22.72 32.78
N ALA A 436 1.47 22.11 33.97
CA ALA A 436 0.88 22.58 35.24
C ALA A 436 1.00 21.47 36.32
N THR A 437 2.06 21.51 37.12
CA THR A 437 2.03 21.08 38.53
C THR A 437 1.09 22.02 39.32
N PRO A 438 0.47 21.63 40.47
CA PRO A 438 1.23 21.06 41.59
C PRO A 438 0.50 20.14 42.61
N ASN A 439 1.34 19.53 43.46
CA ASN A 439 1.14 19.27 44.90
C ASN A 439 0.33 18.03 45.36
N ASN A 440 1.05 17.02 45.85
CA ASN A 440 1.19 16.68 47.30
C ASN A 440 1.21 15.17 47.59
N ASN A 441 2.38 14.74 48.07
CA ASN A 441 2.62 13.92 49.26
C ASN A 441 2.22 12.44 49.35
N ALA A 442 3.25 11.68 49.78
CA ALA A 442 3.25 10.43 50.55
C ALA A 442 2.97 9.14 49.78
N GLU A 443 3.66 8.02 49.97
CA GLU A 443 4.81 7.63 50.78
C GLU A 443 5.22 6.22 50.31
N ASN A 444 6.54 5.97 50.26
CA ASN A 444 7.26 4.70 50.38
C ASN A 444 6.53 3.34 50.23
N SER A 445 7.06 2.48 49.35
CA SER A 445 7.79 1.27 49.78
C SER A 445 8.49 0.52 48.63
N ASN A 446 9.80 0.32 48.83
CA ASN A 446 10.79 -0.46 48.07
C ASN A 446 10.43 -1.94 47.84
N VAL A 447 10.88 -2.53 46.71
CA VAL A 447 11.68 -3.78 46.64
C VAL A 447 12.63 -3.74 45.40
N GLN A 448 13.86 -4.24 45.58
CA GLN A 448 15.11 -4.07 44.82
C GLN A 448 15.29 -4.92 43.53
N PRO A 449 16.23 -4.57 42.63
CA PRO A 449 16.77 -5.43 41.57
C PRO A 449 18.14 -6.05 41.92
N VAL A 450 18.46 -7.22 41.37
CA VAL A 450 19.75 -7.93 41.55
C VAL A 450 20.57 -7.90 40.26
N HIS A 451 21.78 -7.36 40.40
CA HIS A 451 22.93 -7.42 39.50
C HIS A 451 23.61 -8.80 39.58
N GLU A 452 24.16 -9.32 38.48
CA GLU A 452 25.52 -9.89 38.38
C GLU A 452 25.78 -10.52 37.00
N MET A 453 26.78 -10.01 36.25
CA MET A 453 28.11 -10.63 36.15
C MET A 453 28.89 -10.07 34.93
N GLN A 454 29.92 -9.26 35.20
CA GLN A 454 30.99 -8.89 34.27
C GLN A 454 32.20 -9.80 34.52
N GLN A 455 32.91 -10.22 33.46
CA GLN A 455 34.38 -10.20 33.35
C GLN A 455 34.88 -11.03 32.16
N ALA A 456 35.60 -10.39 31.23
CA ALA A 456 36.94 -10.80 30.77
C ALA A 456 37.38 -9.94 29.57
N ALA A 457 38.36 -9.06 29.78
CA ALA A 457 39.11 -8.33 28.75
C ALA A 457 40.61 -8.36 29.10
N GLY A 458 41.44 -8.65 28.10
CA GLY A 458 42.91 -8.83 28.13
C GLY A 458 43.25 -10.01 27.21
N ASP A 459 43.95 -9.88 26.08
CA ASP A 459 45.29 -9.33 25.92
C ASP A 459 45.58 -8.82 24.49
N ARG A 460 46.45 -7.81 24.41
CA ARG A 460 47.13 -7.32 23.20
C ARG A 460 48.34 -8.20 22.89
N GLN A 461 48.54 -8.62 21.62
CA GLN A 461 49.88 -8.88 21.06
C GLN A 461 50.00 -8.47 19.58
N GLN A 462 51.18 -7.97 19.24
CA GLN A 462 51.62 -7.29 18.02
C GLN A 462 51.90 -8.22 16.81
N MET A 463 51.89 -7.63 15.60
CA MET A 463 52.24 -8.21 14.30
C MET A 463 53.70 -8.69 14.16
N PRO A 464 54.01 -9.45 13.08
CA PRO A 464 55.19 -9.11 12.27
C PRO A 464 55.00 -9.20 10.73
N THR A 465 55.75 -8.35 10.02
CA THR A 465 55.97 -8.23 8.56
C THR A 465 56.98 -9.24 8.00
N THR A 466 56.81 -9.78 6.78
CA THR A 466 57.92 -10.04 5.81
C THR A 466 57.49 -10.55 4.40
N THR A 467 57.96 -9.83 3.36
CA THR A 467 58.52 -10.22 2.02
C THR A 467 57.89 -11.25 1.06
N THR A 468 57.66 -10.80 -0.19
CA THR A 468 57.39 -11.49 -1.49
C THR A 468 58.65 -12.18 -2.11
N PRO A 469 58.58 -13.19 -3.04
CA PRO A 469 58.26 -12.97 -4.48
C PRO A 469 57.69 -14.15 -5.33
N ASN A 470 57.19 -13.79 -6.53
CA ASN A 470 57.11 -14.51 -7.82
C ASN A 470 56.09 -15.65 -8.09
N GLY A 471 55.22 -15.37 -9.08
CA GLY A 471 54.94 -16.27 -10.21
C GLY A 471 53.62 -17.06 -10.19
N GLY A 472 52.73 -16.80 -11.16
CA GLY A 472 51.73 -17.77 -11.61
C GLY A 472 50.30 -17.23 -11.74
N HIS A 473 49.85 -17.08 -12.99
CA HIS A 473 48.47 -16.81 -13.42
C HIS A 473 47.39 -17.41 -12.50
N ARG A 474 46.47 -16.58 -11.98
CA ARG A 474 45.14 -17.00 -11.52
C ARG A 474 44.23 -15.80 -11.27
N SER A 475 43.03 -15.87 -11.82
CA SER A 475 41.91 -14.97 -11.59
C SER A 475 41.64 -14.78 -10.10
N GLY A 476 41.49 -13.55 -9.62
CA GLY A 476 40.99 -13.31 -8.27
C GLY A 476 41.73 -12.21 -7.53
N LEU A 477 40.93 -11.42 -6.82
CA LEU A 477 41.32 -10.50 -5.75
C LEU A 477 42.36 -9.45 -6.15
N ALA A 478 41.86 -8.24 -6.45
CA ALA A 478 42.69 -7.05 -6.42
C ALA A 478 43.30 -6.88 -5.02
N ASN A 479 44.62 -7.08 -4.94
CA ASN A 479 45.48 -6.65 -3.86
C ASN A 479 45.43 -5.11 -3.76
N GLY A 480 45.10 -4.56 -2.59
CA GLY A 480 45.54 -3.22 -2.16
C GLY A 480 44.46 -2.25 -1.68
N GLN A 481 44.21 -2.21 -0.37
CA GLN A 481 44.01 -0.99 0.44
C GLN A 481 42.94 0.03 -0.05
N GLY A 482 41.77 -0.43 -0.52
CA GLY A 482 40.64 0.41 -0.93
C GLY A 482 39.31 -0.30 -0.74
N ASN A 483 38.17 0.42 -0.76
CA ASN A 483 36.80 -0.11 -0.66
C ASN A 483 36.64 -1.35 -1.53
N VAL A 484 36.73 -2.54 -0.90
CA VAL A 484 36.65 -3.78 -1.65
C VAL A 484 35.19 -4.04 -1.95
N VAL A 485 34.84 -3.95 -3.23
CA VAL A 485 33.58 -4.45 -3.75
C VAL A 485 33.64 -5.97 -3.61
N ARG A 486 32.78 -6.50 -2.75
CA ARG A 486 32.75 -7.93 -2.41
C ARG A 486 31.61 -8.61 -3.14
N LYS A 487 31.67 -9.93 -3.23
CA LYS A 487 30.55 -10.73 -3.75
C LYS A 487 29.43 -10.77 -2.73
N MET A 488 28.18 -10.87 -3.18
CA MET A 488 27.02 -11.11 -2.31
C MET A 488 26.20 -12.24 -2.93
N GLN A 489 25.80 -13.22 -2.14
CA GLN A 489 24.98 -14.32 -2.65
C GLN A 489 23.56 -13.84 -2.95
N ASN A 490 23.02 -14.23 -4.10
CA ASN A 490 21.64 -13.95 -4.45
C ASN A 490 20.72 -15.07 -3.92
N ILE A 491 20.48 -15.04 -2.62
CA ILE A 491 19.63 -16.02 -1.95
C ILE A 491 18.16 -15.59 -2.12
N GLY A 492 17.40 -16.22 -3.01
CA GLY A 492 15.96 -15.96 -3.12
C GLY A 492 15.61 -14.56 -3.65
N ASN A 493 16.12 -14.21 -4.83
CA ASN A 493 15.78 -12.98 -5.56
C ASN A 493 16.16 -11.67 -4.86
N ARG A 494 17.23 -11.67 -4.07
CA ARG A 494 17.72 -10.52 -3.31
C ARG A 494 18.59 -9.55 -4.10
N CYS A 495 18.65 -9.65 -5.43
CA CYS A 495 19.48 -8.77 -6.25
C CYS A 495 19.15 -7.28 -6.05
N TYR A 496 17.88 -6.92 -5.84
CA TYR A 496 17.45 -5.55 -5.53
C TYR A 496 18.10 -5.01 -4.26
N PHE A 497 18.13 -5.83 -3.20
CA PHE A 497 18.75 -5.49 -1.93
C PHE A 497 20.28 -5.47 -2.03
N ASN A 498 20.87 -6.46 -2.70
CA ASN A 498 22.32 -6.55 -2.90
C ASN A 498 22.84 -5.31 -3.67
N ALA A 499 22.14 -4.86 -4.72
CA ALA A 499 22.53 -3.67 -5.48
C ALA A 499 22.49 -2.39 -4.62
N VAL A 500 21.49 -2.25 -3.76
CA VAL A 500 21.40 -1.16 -2.76
C VAL A 500 22.57 -1.22 -1.78
N LEU A 501 22.81 -2.40 -1.21
CA LEU A 501 23.85 -2.58 -0.19
C LEU A 501 25.25 -2.33 -0.74
N GLN A 502 25.56 -2.79 -1.96
CA GLN A 502 26.81 -2.49 -2.65
C GLN A 502 27.02 -0.98 -2.82
N SER A 503 25.96 -0.27 -3.19
CA SER A 503 25.99 1.18 -3.39
C SER A 503 26.22 1.92 -2.08
N LEU A 504 25.55 1.53 -0.99
CA LEU A 504 25.74 2.11 0.34
C LEU A 504 27.14 1.83 0.90
N LEU A 505 27.67 0.62 0.72
CA LEU A 505 29.01 0.23 1.15
C LEU A 505 30.12 0.96 0.37
N ALA A 506 29.81 1.57 -0.78
CA ALA A 506 30.76 2.37 -1.55
C ALA A 506 30.88 3.82 -1.04
N LEU A 507 29.89 4.33 -0.30
CA LEU A 507 29.86 5.70 0.21
C LEU A 507 30.96 5.93 1.26
N SER A 508 31.79 6.94 1.04
CA SER A 508 32.92 7.29 1.89
C SER A 508 32.47 7.99 3.17
N GLU A 509 31.51 8.89 3.08
CA GLU A 509 30.98 9.64 4.22
C GLU A 509 30.21 8.71 5.19
N LEU A 510 29.38 7.82 4.63
CA LEU A 510 28.67 6.82 5.44
C LEU A 510 29.65 5.85 6.10
N ARG A 511 30.68 5.39 5.37
CA ARG A 511 31.74 4.55 5.93
C ARG A 511 32.44 5.21 7.12
N SER A 512 32.90 6.45 6.98
CA SER A 512 33.59 7.18 8.05
C SER A 512 32.72 7.23 9.31
N ARG A 513 31.44 7.60 9.15
CA ARG A 513 30.51 7.75 10.28
C ARG A 513 30.17 6.42 10.97
N MET A 514 29.98 5.35 10.19
CA MET A 514 29.68 4.02 10.73
C MET A 514 30.88 3.38 11.45
N LEU A 515 32.10 3.72 11.03
CA LEU A 515 33.33 3.16 11.63
C LEU A 515 33.87 3.98 12.82
N GLU A 516 33.53 5.26 12.94
CA GLU A 516 34.06 6.15 13.98
C GLU A 516 33.69 5.75 15.42
N GLN A 517 32.48 5.24 15.66
CA GLN A 517 32.02 4.84 17.00
C GLN A 517 31.14 3.58 16.96
N ASP A 518 31.14 2.79 18.03
CA ASP A 518 30.19 1.67 18.15
C ASP A 518 28.77 2.21 18.42
N PRO A 519 27.74 1.70 17.73
CA PRO A 519 26.38 2.10 18.00
C PRO A 519 26.02 1.69 19.45
N PRO A 520 25.31 2.52 20.21
CA PRO A 520 24.83 2.14 21.53
C PRO A 520 23.90 0.91 21.45
N PRO A 521 23.78 0.13 22.55
CA PRO A 521 22.97 -1.07 22.58
C PRO A 521 21.50 -0.77 22.20
N GLY A 522 20.89 -1.66 21.41
CA GLY A 522 19.52 -1.51 20.88
C GLY A 522 19.43 -1.11 19.40
N ARG A 523 20.55 -0.80 18.73
CA ARG A 523 20.59 -0.46 17.30
C ARG A 523 21.04 -1.63 16.41
N ALA A 524 20.17 -2.62 16.23
CA ALA A 524 20.50 -3.86 15.55
C ALA A 524 20.91 -3.65 14.08
N LEU A 525 20.23 -2.77 13.34
CA LEU A 525 20.56 -2.50 11.94
C LEU A 525 21.89 -1.77 11.79
N HIS A 526 22.15 -0.77 12.63
CA HIS A 526 23.45 -0.08 12.62
C HIS A 526 24.60 -1.04 12.89
N LEU A 527 24.42 -1.98 13.82
CA LEU A 527 25.45 -2.95 14.18
C LEU A 527 25.76 -3.89 13.00
N GLU A 528 24.73 -4.44 12.35
CA GLU A 528 24.95 -5.32 11.20
C GLU A 528 25.46 -4.59 9.97
N LEU A 529 24.99 -3.36 9.69
CA LEU A 529 25.55 -2.54 8.62
C LEU A 529 27.03 -2.19 8.89
N LYS A 530 27.37 -1.87 10.14
CA LYS A 530 28.77 -1.63 10.56
C LYS A 530 29.63 -2.89 10.37
N LYS A 531 29.12 -4.07 10.74
CA LYS A 531 29.81 -5.34 10.51
C LYS A 531 30.16 -5.52 9.04
N LEU A 532 29.22 -5.27 8.14
CA LEU A 532 29.47 -5.33 6.69
C LEU A 532 30.53 -4.32 6.23
N PHE A 533 30.52 -3.09 6.75
CA PHE A 533 31.61 -2.12 6.50
C PHE A 533 32.98 -2.62 6.98
N VAL A 534 33.05 -3.34 8.09
CA VAL A 534 34.29 -3.97 8.58
C VAL A 534 34.70 -5.15 7.68
N ASP A 535 33.77 -5.99 7.27
CA ASP A 535 34.03 -7.18 6.45
C ASP A 535 34.54 -6.81 5.06
N THR A 536 34.13 -5.67 4.50
CA THR A 536 34.72 -5.17 3.25
C THR A 536 36.22 -4.86 3.38
N ILE A 537 36.70 -4.47 4.58
CA ILE A 537 38.13 -4.23 4.86
C ILE A 537 38.89 -5.54 5.00
N ASN A 538 38.25 -6.59 5.51
CA ASN A 538 38.89 -7.87 5.79
C ASN A 538 39.09 -8.71 4.52
N TYR A 539 40.35 -9.02 4.18
CA TYR A 539 40.71 -9.67 2.91
C TYR A 539 40.44 -11.17 2.87
N LYS A 540 40.14 -11.81 4.01
CA LYS A 540 40.05 -13.28 4.10
C LYS A 540 38.77 -13.85 3.48
N GLU A 541 37.69 -13.09 3.46
CA GLU A 541 36.40 -13.53 2.94
C GLU A 541 36.08 -12.83 1.61
N SER A 542 35.69 -13.63 0.62
CA SER A 542 35.37 -13.11 -0.72
C SER A 542 33.91 -12.65 -0.87
N THR A 543 33.05 -13.12 0.03
CA THR A 543 31.59 -12.98 -0.04
C THR A 543 31.09 -12.39 1.27
N LEU A 544 30.24 -11.38 1.21
CA LEU A 544 29.62 -10.76 2.39
C LEU A 544 28.39 -11.55 2.82
N GLU A 545 28.26 -11.77 4.12
CA GLU A 545 27.08 -12.38 4.74
C GLU A 545 26.00 -11.31 4.98
N THR A 546 25.07 -11.18 4.04
CA THR A 546 24.02 -10.14 4.09
C THR A 546 22.72 -10.61 4.77
N GLU A 547 22.63 -11.90 5.12
CA GLU A 547 21.42 -12.56 5.62
C GLU A 547 20.82 -11.87 6.85
N LYS A 548 21.65 -11.56 7.86
CA LYS A 548 21.15 -10.98 9.12
C LYS A 548 20.56 -9.59 8.93
N LEU A 549 21.23 -8.75 8.13
CA LEU A 549 20.72 -7.42 7.81
C LEU A 549 19.40 -7.51 7.03
N PHE A 550 19.33 -8.43 6.06
CA PHE A 550 18.12 -8.65 5.29
C PHE A 550 16.96 -9.16 6.16
N GLN A 551 17.22 -10.12 7.06
CA GLN A 551 16.22 -10.63 8.01
C GLN A 551 15.68 -9.54 8.95
N LEU A 552 16.56 -8.66 9.46
CA LEU A 552 16.17 -7.51 10.28
C LEU A 552 15.32 -6.48 9.52
N MET A 553 15.52 -6.37 8.20
CA MET A 553 14.71 -5.52 7.34
C MET A 553 13.36 -6.18 7.04
N CYS A 554 13.34 -7.48 6.72
CA CYS A 554 12.09 -8.25 6.52
C CYS A 554 11.21 -8.31 7.77
N SER A 555 11.82 -8.29 8.97
CA SER A 555 11.07 -8.27 10.24
C SER A 555 10.44 -6.92 10.57
N ARG A 556 10.81 -5.85 9.85
CA ARG A 556 10.28 -4.48 10.03
C ARG A 556 9.41 -4.03 8.86
N HIS A 557 9.80 -4.41 7.66
CA HIS A 557 9.12 -4.14 6.41
C HIS A 557 8.57 -5.43 5.89
N GLU A 558 7.34 -5.66 6.28
CA GLU A 558 6.54 -6.77 5.86
C GLU A 558 6.48 -6.90 4.33
N ASP A 559 6.57 -5.79 3.58
CA ASP A 559 6.63 -5.75 2.11
C ASP A 559 7.83 -6.38 1.45
N ILE A 560 8.84 -6.64 2.24
CA ILE A 560 10.06 -7.24 1.77
C ILE A 560 9.99 -8.72 2.16
N ASN A 561 9.25 -9.48 1.36
CA ASN A 561 9.16 -10.94 1.52
C ASN A 561 10.47 -11.63 1.16
N GLN A 562 10.82 -12.66 1.93
CA GLN A 562 11.90 -13.57 1.53
C GLN A 562 11.49 -14.36 0.29
N GLY A 563 12.23 -14.22 -0.82
CA GLY A 563 12.03 -14.98 -2.05
C GLY A 563 11.34 -14.21 -3.18
N ASP A 564 10.68 -13.09 -2.88
CA ASP A 564 10.04 -12.24 -3.88
C ASP A 564 11.03 -11.17 -4.39
N MET A 565 10.86 -10.74 -5.63
CA MET A 565 11.55 -9.58 -6.16
C MET A 565 10.92 -8.30 -5.62
N GLY A 566 11.74 -7.38 -5.13
CA GLY A 566 11.32 -6.04 -4.69
C GLY A 566 11.92 -4.92 -5.54
N ASP A 567 11.42 -3.70 -5.37
CA ASP A 567 12.02 -2.50 -5.96
C ASP A 567 13.22 -2.03 -5.13
N SER A 568 14.39 -1.88 -5.76
CA SER A 568 15.59 -1.33 -5.12
C SER A 568 15.36 0.05 -4.49
N ASN A 569 14.49 0.89 -5.07
CA ASN A 569 14.20 2.21 -4.51
C ASN A 569 13.44 2.11 -3.19
N HIS A 570 12.45 1.21 -3.13
CA HIS A 570 11.71 0.91 -1.92
C HIS A 570 12.64 0.34 -0.84
N ALA A 571 13.45 -0.69 -1.17
CA ALA A 571 14.40 -1.27 -0.23
C ALA A 571 15.42 -0.26 0.33
N LEU A 572 15.89 0.69 -0.51
CA LEU A 572 16.75 1.80 -0.07
C LEU A 572 16.05 2.70 0.96
N HIS A 573 14.83 3.14 0.66
CA HIS A 573 14.08 4.03 1.55
C HIS A 573 13.71 3.34 2.87
N SER A 574 13.27 2.08 2.82
CA SER A 574 12.95 1.28 4.02
C SER A 574 14.17 1.12 4.93
N LEU A 575 15.33 0.73 4.38
CA LEU A 575 16.56 0.60 5.14
C LEU A 575 17.03 1.94 5.74
N LEU A 576 16.99 3.03 4.97
CA LEU A 576 17.39 4.35 5.46
C LEU A 576 16.45 4.87 6.56
N ASN A 577 15.14 4.69 6.40
CA ASN A 577 14.15 5.10 7.39
C ASN A 577 14.33 4.32 8.70
N ASP A 578 14.54 3.01 8.64
CA ASP A 578 14.77 2.21 9.86
C ASP A 578 16.06 2.59 10.58
N LEU A 579 17.13 2.85 9.82
CA LEU A 579 18.37 3.38 10.39
C LEU A 579 18.11 4.75 11.04
N ILE A 580 17.35 5.64 10.42
CA ILE A 580 17.01 6.94 11.02
C ILE A 580 16.17 6.74 12.30
N ASN A 581 15.24 5.80 12.32
CA ASN A 581 14.38 5.51 13.48
C ASN A 581 15.14 4.88 14.66
N GLU A 582 16.24 4.15 14.40
CA GLU A 582 17.15 3.65 15.45
C GLU A 582 18.06 4.75 16.04
N GLU A 583 18.11 5.96 15.46
CA GLU A 583 18.88 7.09 15.99
C GLU A 583 18.10 7.86 17.08
N PRO A 584 18.68 8.14 18.25
CA PRO A 584 17.99 8.77 19.37
C PRO A 584 17.65 10.24 19.07
N GLU A 585 16.42 10.63 19.40
CA GLU A 585 16.02 12.04 19.43
C GLU A 585 16.48 12.70 20.75
N GLY A 586 17.67 13.32 20.77
CA GLY A 586 18.10 14.17 21.89
C GLY A 586 19.57 14.07 22.32
N MET A 587 20.17 15.24 22.60
CA MET A 587 21.50 15.56 23.14
C MET A 587 22.74 14.77 22.64
N HIS A 588 23.53 15.47 21.79
CA HIS A 588 24.97 15.33 21.50
C HIS A 588 25.51 14.35 20.45
N PHE A 589 24.69 13.51 19.79
CA PHE A 589 25.15 12.75 18.63
C PHE A 589 24.51 13.25 17.33
N PRO A 590 25.30 13.74 16.34
CA PRO A 590 24.75 14.08 15.03
C PRO A 590 24.22 12.80 14.39
N SER A 591 22.91 12.80 14.08
CA SER A 591 22.21 11.75 13.33
C SER A 591 23.07 11.31 12.14
N THR A 592 23.64 10.11 12.18
CA THR A 592 24.61 9.62 11.21
C THR A 592 23.97 9.55 9.83
N VAL A 593 22.81 8.89 9.72
CA VAL A 593 22.15 8.63 8.43
C VAL A 593 21.31 9.83 8.01
N LYS A 594 20.49 10.40 8.91
CA LYS A 594 19.62 11.55 8.60
C LYS A 594 20.41 12.77 8.10
N SER A 595 21.59 13.03 8.66
CA SER A 595 22.42 14.17 8.24
C SER A 595 23.10 13.98 6.89
N LEU A 596 23.28 12.73 6.45
CA LEU A 596 23.92 12.39 5.18
C LEU A 596 22.95 12.40 4.00
N PHE A 597 21.73 11.88 4.18
CA PHE A 597 20.77 11.68 3.09
C PHE A 597 19.65 12.72 3.04
N ASN A 598 19.27 13.36 4.16
CA ASN A 598 18.13 14.28 4.15
C ASN A 598 18.51 15.67 3.66
N GLY A 599 17.91 16.07 2.54
CA GLY A 599 17.85 17.46 2.08
C GLY A 599 16.49 18.10 2.35
N GLN A 600 16.36 19.37 1.99
CA GLN A 600 15.10 20.12 2.00
C GLN A 600 14.94 20.89 0.69
N VAL A 601 13.69 21.09 0.29
CA VAL A 601 13.29 21.85 -0.89
C VAL A 601 12.22 22.87 -0.51
N VAL A 602 12.31 24.05 -1.09
CA VAL A 602 11.30 25.11 -0.99
C VAL A 602 10.41 25.00 -2.21
N LYS A 603 9.11 24.81 -1.97
CA LYS A 603 8.06 24.81 -2.97
C LYS A 603 7.36 26.15 -2.97
N SER A 604 7.42 26.86 -4.09
CA SER A 604 6.73 28.12 -4.32
C SER A 604 5.57 27.87 -5.29
N VAL A 605 4.35 28.17 -4.87
CA VAL A 605 3.15 28.09 -5.72
C VAL A 605 2.63 29.50 -5.98
N SER A 606 2.54 29.89 -7.23
CA SER A 606 1.99 31.17 -7.67
C SER A 606 0.86 30.95 -8.66
N SER A 607 -0.32 31.52 -8.40
CA SER A 607 -1.39 31.50 -9.39
C SER A 607 -1.09 32.48 -10.52
N ILE A 608 -1.38 32.10 -11.76
CA ILE A 608 -1.35 33.04 -12.89
C ILE A 608 -2.65 33.87 -13.00
N GLN A 609 -3.68 33.51 -12.25
CA GLN A 609 -5.03 34.07 -12.33
C GLN A 609 -5.41 34.94 -11.12
N CYS A 610 -4.60 34.99 -10.06
CA CYS A 610 -4.82 35.83 -8.89
C CYS A 610 -3.50 36.17 -8.19
N ALA A 611 -3.52 37.08 -7.21
CA ALA A 611 -2.34 37.51 -6.47
C ALA A 611 -1.80 36.47 -5.45
N HIS A 612 -2.46 35.32 -5.31
CA HIS A 612 -2.07 34.30 -4.34
C HIS A 612 -0.68 33.77 -4.63
N HIS A 613 0.19 33.83 -3.61
CA HIS A 613 1.51 33.22 -3.59
C HIS A 613 1.73 32.49 -2.26
N SER A 614 2.20 31.24 -2.32
CA SER A 614 2.49 30.44 -1.13
C SER A 614 3.86 29.78 -1.24
N ILE A 615 4.54 29.66 -0.09
CA ILE A 615 5.84 29.00 0.02
C ILE A 615 5.76 27.96 1.14
N THR A 616 6.12 26.71 0.85
CA THR A 616 6.25 25.62 1.83
C THR A 616 7.61 24.96 1.73
N THR A 617 8.09 24.35 2.82
CA THR A 617 9.34 23.58 2.83
C THR A 617 9.00 22.10 2.97
N GLU A 618 9.53 21.27 2.07
CA GLU A 618 9.32 19.82 2.01
C GLU A 618 10.69 19.09 2.10
N ALA A 619 10.69 17.80 2.41
CA ALA A 619 11.91 16.98 2.33
C ALA A 619 12.35 16.80 0.87
N LEU A 620 13.66 16.81 0.60
CA LEU A 620 14.18 16.62 -0.75
C LEU A 620 14.08 15.15 -1.16
N VAL A 621 13.20 14.85 -2.12
CA VAL A 621 13.08 13.53 -2.76
C VAL A 621 13.24 13.71 -4.27
N LEU A 622 14.31 13.13 -4.84
CA LEU A 622 14.66 13.27 -6.26
C LEU A 622 14.26 12.03 -7.07
N SER A 623 12.95 11.79 -7.17
CA SER A 623 12.37 10.82 -8.10
C SER A 623 11.96 11.52 -9.39
N LEU A 624 12.89 11.58 -10.35
CA LEU A 624 12.78 12.40 -11.54
C LEU A 624 12.02 11.69 -12.66
N ALA A 625 11.06 12.38 -13.27
CA ALA A 625 10.42 11.94 -14.51
C ALA A 625 11.40 12.05 -15.68
N ILE A 626 11.31 11.13 -16.64
CA ILE A 626 12.16 11.12 -17.83
C ILE A 626 11.39 11.84 -18.95
N PRO A 627 11.84 13.03 -19.41
CA PRO A 627 11.18 13.72 -20.51
C PRO A 627 11.30 12.93 -21.81
N SER A 628 10.35 13.14 -22.70
CA SER A 628 10.21 12.38 -23.94
C SER A 628 11.15 12.86 -25.06
N ASN A 629 11.71 14.07 -24.90
CA ASN A 629 12.60 14.70 -25.87
C ASN A 629 13.96 14.01 -25.88
N LYS A 630 14.37 13.47 -27.04
CA LYS A 630 15.62 12.72 -27.18
C LYS A 630 16.68 13.59 -27.90
N PRO A 631 17.96 13.56 -27.46
CA PRO A 631 18.51 12.84 -26.32
C PRO A 631 18.15 13.48 -24.97
N VAL A 632 17.96 12.67 -23.93
CA VAL A 632 17.63 13.13 -22.57
C VAL A 632 18.91 13.19 -21.74
N SER A 633 19.14 14.30 -21.05
CA SER A 633 20.20 14.45 -20.04
C SER A 633 19.65 14.53 -18.62
N MET A 634 20.49 14.25 -17.63
CA MET A 634 20.15 14.42 -16.21
C MET A 634 19.74 15.87 -15.88
N LYS A 635 20.27 16.86 -16.63
CA LYS A 635 19.88 18.26 -16.49
C LYS A 635 18.44 18.49 -16.95
N ASP A 636 18.01 17.84 -18.03
CA ASP A 636 16.63 17.94 -18.51
C ASP A 636 15.63 17.36 -17.50
N CYS A 637 15.98 16.22 -16.87
CA CYS A 637 15.18 15.63 -15.80
C CYS A 637 15.07 16.54 -14.57
N LEU A 638 16.17 17.20 -14.17
CA LEU A 638 16.19 18.15 -13.05
C LEU A 638 15.45 19.45 -13.38
N ASP A 639 15.59 19.97 -14.60
CA ASP A 639 14.85 21.13 -15.08
C ASP A 639 13.34 20.87 -15.04
N LEU A 640 12.89 19.69 -15.51
CA LEU A 640 11.49 19.25 -15.43
C LEU A 640 10.99 19.13 -13.98
N TYR A 641 11.82 18.64 -13.05
CA TYR A 641 11.48 18.58 -11.63
C TYR A 641 11.28 19.97 -11.00
N THR A 642 12.03 20.97 -11.46
CA THR A 642 12.03 22.29 -10.81
C THR A 642 10.81 23.15 -11.12
N THR A 643 10.11 22.91 -12.23
CA THR A 643 8.97 23.74 -12.66
C THR A 643 7.86 22.88 -13.23
N GLU A 644 6.65 23.01 -12.68
CA GLU A 644 5.44 22.33 -13.12
C GLU A 644 4.28 23.33 -13.24
N GLU A 645 3.42 23.16 -14.24
CA GLU A 645 2.16 23.91 -14.38
C GLU A 645 0.99 22.99 -14.04
N ILE A 646 0.10 23.46 -13.16
CA ILE A 646 -1.09 22.73 -12.73
C ILE A 646 -2.33 23.53 -13.08
N ASP A 647 -3.21 22.92 -13.87
CA ASP A 647 -4.44 23.57 -14.35
C ASP A 647 -5.56 23.62 -13.31
N ASP A 648 -5.56 22.70 -12.34
CA ASP A 648 -6.64 22.50 -11.37
C ASP A 648 -6.16 22.69 -9.91
N TRP A 649 -5.41 23.76 -9.64
CA TRP A 649 -4.90 24.06 -8.30
C TRP A 649 -5.94 24.78 -7.43
N GLU A 650 -6.17 24.29 -6.21
CA GLU A 650 -7.10 24.90 -5.26
C GLU A 650 -6.52 26.14 -4.59
N CYS A 651 -6.99 27.32 -5.01
CA CYS A 651 -6.55 28.59 -4.45
C CYS A 651 -7.29 28.89 -3.16
N LYS A 652 -6.59 28.76 -2.02
CA LYS A 652 -7.18 28.99 -0.68
C LYS A 652 -7.71 30.41 -0.50
N GLU A 653 -6.98 31.45 -0.93
CA GLU A 653 -7.43 32.85 -0.80
C GLU A 653 -8.68 33.15 -1.64
N CYS A 654 -8.74 32.66 -2.89
CA CYS A 654 -9.93 32.80 -3.73
C CYS A 654 -11.13 32.04 -3.14
N SER A 655 -10.88 30.88 -2.52
CA SER A 655 -11.92 30.08 -1.87
C SER A 655 -12.48 30.79 -0.63
N VAL A 656 -11.62 31.40 0.19
CA VAL A 656 -12.05 32.21 1.35
C VAL A 656 -12.85 33.43 0.90
N SER A 657 -12.33 34.21 -0.06
CA SER A 657 -13.02 35.42 -0.58
C SER A 657 -14.39 35.09 -1.19
N ALA A 658 -14.53 33.92 -1.84
CA ALA A 658 -15.81 33.47 -2.40
C ALA A 658 -16.84 33.10 -1.32
N ASN A 659 -16.40 32.68 -0.14
CA ASN A 659 -17.27 32.34 0.99
C ASN A 659 -17.66 33.59 1.81
N GLU A 660 -16.79 34.61 1.90
CA GLU A 660 -17.10 35.91 2.51
C GLU A 660 -18.17 36.67 1.69
N ASN A 661 -18.01 36.76 0.37
CA ASN A 661 -19.01 37.42 -0.49
C ASN A 661 -20.38 36.71 -0.51
N ALA A 662 -20.42 35.41 -0.23
CA ALA A 662 -21.66 34.64 -0.14
C ALA A 662 -22.42 34.87 1.18
N SER A 663 -21.76 35.37 2.22
CA SER A 663 -22.38 35.67 3.52
C SER A 663 -22.84 37.12 3.65
N GLU A 664 -22.23 38.08 2.94
CA GLU A 664 -22.69 39.50 2.95
C GLU A 664 -23.92 39.78 2.09
N SER A 665 -24.29 38.91 1.14
CA SER A 665 -25.44 39.13 0.24
C SER A 665 -26.81 38.69 0.81
N GLN A 666 -26.90 38.32 2.09
CA GLN A 666 -28.14 37.81 2.70
C GLN A 666 -28.82 38.72 3.75
N THR A 667 -28.43 39.99 3.87
CA THR A 667 -29.11 40.93 4.79
C THR A 667 -29.21 42.36 4.22
N ASP A 668 -30.22 42.66 3.39
CA ASP A 668 -31.03 43.91 3.51
C ASP A 668 -32.15 44.02 2.46
N SER A 669 -33.34 44.47 2.89
CA SER A 669 -34.53 44.97 2.12
C SER A 669 -35.20 43.99 1.12
N THR A 670 -36.43 43.46 1.28
CA THR A 670 -37.80 44.04 1.37
C THR A 670 -38.14 45.26 0.49
N VAL A 671 -39.04 45.02 -0.49
CA VAL A 671 -40.11 45.89 -1.06
C VAL A 671 -39.87 46.60 -2.42
N ASP A 672 -40.61 46.07 -3.42
CA ASP A 672 -41.39 46.67 -4.54
C ASP A 672 -40.78 47.52 -5.69
N ASP A 673 -40.83 46.87 -6.87
CA ASP A 673 -41.65 47.17 -8.07
C ASP A 673 -41.38 48.39 -9.01
N GLN A 674 -41.45 48.10 -10.32
CA GLN A 674 -41.81 48.96 -11.48
C GLN A 674 -40.73 49.66 -12.37
N THR A 675 -40.61 49.11 -13.61
CA THR A 675 -40.74 49.80 -14.92
C THR A 675 -39.50 50.14 -15.77
N GLU A 676 -39.31 49.28 -16.79
CA GLU A 676 -39.09 49.51 -18.24
C GLU A 676 -37.91 50.32 -18.86
N GLN A 677 -37.24 49.58 -19.77
CA GLN A 677 -36.76 49.94 -21.13
C GLN A 677 -35.64 50.98 -21.32
N LEU A 678 -34.44 50.53 -21.77
CA LEU A 678 -33.92 50.67 -23.15
C LEU A 678 -32.40 50.38 -23.21
N ASN A 679 -31.99 49.75 -24.32
CA ASN A 679 -30.67 49.76 -24.96
C ASN A 679 -29.55 48.80 -24.49
N SER A 680 -29.57 47.62 -25.14
CA SER A 680 -28.50 47.07 -25.99
C SER A 680 -27.03 47.31 -25.62
N GLY A 681 -26.33 46.23 -25.28
CA GLY A 681 -24.87 46.18 -25.23
C GLY A 681 -24.37 44.84 -24.70
N THR A 682 -24.39 43.81 -25.56
CA THR A 682 -23.45 42.67 -25.58
C THR A 682 -22.72 42.33 -24.27
N HIS A 683 -23.20 41.32 -23.54
CA HIS A 683 -22.34 40.41 -22.80
C HIS A 683 -22.86 38.98 -22.96
N GLN A 684 -22.23 38.27 -23.89
CA GLN A 684 -22.31 36.83 -24.07
C GLN A 684 -22.07 36.13 -22.72
N LYS A 685 -23.11 35.45 -22.22
CA LYS A 685 -22.96 34.22 -21.43
C LYS A 685 -23.01 33.04 -22.41
N GLU A 686 -21.89 32.80 -23.09
CA GLU A 686 -21.62 31.53 -23.80
C GLU A 686 -21.04 30.56 -22.74
N GLN A 687 -21.58 29.39 -22.42
CA GLN A 687 -22.15 28.30 -23.22
C GLN A 687 -21.10 27.64 -24.15
N PHE A 688 -20.21 26.81 -23.58
CA PHE A 688 -19.48 25.75 -24.30
C PHE A 688 -19.34 24.55 -23.37
N SER A 689 -20.31 23.64 -23.35
CA SER A 689 -20.40 22.43 -24.19
C SER A 689 -19.31 21.39 -23.84
N TYR A 690 -19.66 20.43 -22.98
CA TYR A 690 -19.05 19.10 -23.01
C TYR A 690 -19.56 18.40 -24.28
N SER A 691 -18.84 18.59 -25.39
CA SER A 691 -18.92 17.72 -26.56
C SER A 691 -17.85 16.65 -26.37
N ALA A 692 -18.25 15.39 -26.37
CA ALA A 692 -17.29 14.32 -26.39
C ALA A 692 -16.80 14.01 -27.80
N GLY A 693 -15.98 12.96 -27.88
CA GLY A 693 -15.55 12.37 -29.14
C GLY A 693 -14.48 13.16 -29.86
N LYS A 694 -13.28 13.23 -29.28
CA LYS A 694 -12.06 13.29 -30.10
C LYS A 694 -11.05 12.30 -29.57
N LYS A 695 -10.78 11.28 -30.39
CA LYS A 695 -9.50 10.58 -30.46
C LYS A 695 -8.39 11.62 -30.37
N ILE A 696 -7.73 11.70 -29.23
CA ILE A 696 -6.46 12.40 -29.13
C ILE A 696 -5.45 11.40 -28.60
N ILE A 697 -4.76 10.81 -29.57
CA ILE A 697 -3.42 10.26 -29.41
C ILE A 697 -2.53 11.44 -29.03
N THR A 698 -2.39 11.76 -27.74
CA THR A 698 -1.34 12.64 -27.21
C THR A 698 -1.05 12.31 -25.74
N GLN A 699 0.08 11.65 -25.51
CA GLN A 699 1.07 11.93 -24.47
C GLN A 699 0.55 12.57 -23.16
N ASN A 700 0.13 11.75 -22.19
CA ASN A 700 0.09 12.14 -20.77
C ASN A 700 1.48 11.95 -20.12
N GLN A 701 2.54 12.48 -20.74
CA GLN A 701 3.93 12.39 -20.25
C GLN A 701 4.29 13.47 -19.21
N HIS A 702 3.30 14.03 -18.49
CA HIS A 702 3.47 15.26 -17.71
C HIS A 702 2.90 15.26 -16.28
N GLN A 703 2.52 14.13 -15.69
CA GLN A 703 2.15 14.08 -14.26
C GLN A 703 3.33 13.60 -13.40
N GLY A 704 4.14 14.57 -12.94
CA GLY A 704 5.44 14.40 -12.29
C GLY A 704 5.42 13.91 -10.83
N LYS A 705 4.29 13.49 -10.28
CA LYS A 705 4.19 12.91 -8.92
C LYS A 705 3.12 11.83 -8.89
N LEU A 706 3.53 10.57 -8.70
CA LEU A 706 2.68 9.61 -7.98
C LEU A 706 2.46 10.20 -6.59
N PRO A 707 1.30 9.99 -5.95
CA PRO A 707 1.14 10.29 -4.54
C PRO A 707 2.33 9.68 -3.81
N LEU A 708 3.03 10.48 -3.01
CA LEU A 708 3.80 9.91 -1.91
C LEU A 708 2.79 8.99 -1.21
N LEU A 709 3.03 7.67 -1.22
CA LEU A 709 2.63 6.89 -0.07
C LEU A 709 3.48 7.46 1.05
N ASP A 710 2.96 8.54 1.62
CA ASP A 710 3.37 9.07 2.90
C ASP A 710 3.02 7.94 3.85
N CYS A 711 4.01 7.08 4.10
CA CYS A 711 4.11 6.34 5.35
C CYS A 711 4.39 7.37 6.45
N ASN A 712 3.42 8.25 6.67
CA ASN A 712 3.30 9.21 7.76
C ASN A 712 1.81 9.21 8.13
N ALA A 713 1.41 8.17 8.86
CA ALA A 713 0.10 8.10 9.49
C ALA A 713 -0.10 9.19 10.57
N ARG A 714 0.95 9.91 10.98
CA ARG A 714 0.88 11.01 11.95
C ARG A 714 0.59 12.37 11.29
N GLN A 715 -0.63 12.61 10.82
CA GLN A 715 -1.19 13.99 10.68
C GLN A 715 -2.71 14.08 10.48
N MET A 716 -3.47 12.98 10.58
CA MET A 716 -4.95 13.01 10.44
C MET A 716 -5.73 13.33 11.72
N ASP A 717 -5.07 13.66 12.84
CA ASP A 717 -5.74 13.95 14.12
C ASP A 717 -6.25 15.40 14.29
N GLN A 718 -6.47 16.13 13.19
CA GLN A 718 -7.18 17.42 13.22
C GLN A 718 -8.52 17.45 12.46
N TYR A 719 -9.05 16.29 12.02
CA TYR A 719 -10.26 16.22 11.19
C TYR A 719 -11.61 16.01 11.93
N HIS A 720 -11.67 16.17 13.26
CA HIS A 720 -12.95 16.11 14.03
C HIS A 720 -13.70 17.44 14.18
N ASN A 721 -13.40 18.44 13.36
CA ASN A 721 -14.25 19.62 13.21
C ASN A 721 -14.24 20.04 11.75
N LYS A 722 -14.95 19.31 10.85
CA LYS A 722 -15.12 19.77 9.46
C LYS A 722 -16.16 20.90 9.46
N PRO A 723 -15.78 22.17 9.26
CA PRO A 723 -16.75 23.23 9.03
C PRO A 723 -17.41 22.94 7.67
N LYS A 724 -18.70 23.30 7.50
CA LYS A 724 -19.42 23.19 6.21
C LYS A 724 -18.49 23.60 5.07
N GLU A 725 -18.18 22.67 4.15
CA GLU A 725 -17.23 22.90 3.06
C GLU A 725 -17.69 24.09 2.22
N GLY A 726 -16.97 25.21 2.35
CA GLY A 726 -17.18 26.38 1.52
C GLY A 726 -16.84 26.11 0.05
N LYS A 727 -17.25 27.02 -0.82
CA LYS A 727 -16.99 26.96 -2.27
C LYS A 727 -15.47 26.97 -2.52
N LYS A 728 -14.95 25.85 -3.04
CA LYS A 728 -13.55 25.70 -3.47
C LYS A 728 -13.36 26.30 -4.86
N ILE A 729 -12.42 27.23 -5.00
CA ILE A 729 -12.08 27.87 -6.27
C ILE A 729 -10.78 27.28 -6.81
N ARG A 730 -10.86 26.72 -8.01
CA ARG A 730 -9.74 26.13 -8.76
C ARG A 730 -9.17 27.15 -9.74
N ARG A 731 -7.84 27.22 -9.82
CA ARG A 731 -7.08 28.17 -10.63
C ARG A 731 -5.87 27.47 -11.25
N VAL A 732 -5.39 28.01 -12.36
CA VAL A 732 -4.09 27.60 -12.91
C VAL A 732 -2.97 28.19 -12.04
N ALA A 733 -1.98 27.37 -11.70
CA ALA A 733 -0.83 27.77 -10.89
C ALA A 733 0.47 27.17 -11.40
N THR A 734 1.56 27.91 -11.24
CA THR A 734 2.91 27.45 -11.49
C THR A 734 3.54 27.04 -10.16
N ILE A 735 4.07 25.82 -10.09
CA ILE A 735 4.85 25.32 -8.96
C ILE A 735 6.32 25.36 -9.31
N LYS A 736 7.13 25.93 -8.42
CA LYS A 736 8.59 25.99 -8.54
C LYS A 736 9.25 25.38 -7.32
N TYR A 737 10.18 24.46 -7.52
CA TYR A 737 10.98 23.83 -6.48
C TYR A 737 12.41 24.37 -6.52
N ARG A 738 12.96 24.74 -5.35
CA ARG A 738 14.37 25.12 -5.18
C ARG A 738 14.97 24.45 -3.94
N ILE A 739 16.18 23.91 -4.06
CA ILE A 739 16.83 23.21 -2.96
C ILE A 739 17.36 24.25 -1.96
N ASN A 740 16.89 24.24 -0.71
CA ASN A 740 17.44 25.11 0.35
C ASN A 740 18.51 24.42 1.20
N LYS A 741 18.45 23.10 1.35
CA LYS A 741 19.45 22.29 2.04
C LYS A 741 19.77 21.05 1.22
N ALA A 742 20.95 21.02 0.62
CA ALA A 742 21.41 19.84 -0.13
C ALA A 742 22.09 18.82 0.80
N PRO A 743 21.78 17.52 0.68
CA PRO A 743 22.38 16.47 1.51
C PRO A 743 23.83 16.19 1.07
N PRO A 744 24.74 15.80 1.98
CA PRO A 744 26.09 15.33 1.61
C PRO A 744 26.09 14.18 0.60
N VAL A 745 25.11 13.26 0.69
CA VAL A 745 24.89 12.18 -0.27
C VAL A 745 23.57 12.44 -1.00
N LEU A 746 23.65 12.58 -2.32
CA LEU A 746 22.49 12.80 -3.18
C LEU A 746 22.08 11.48 -3.84
N THR A 747 20.85 11.05 -3.59
CA THR A 747 20.23 9.88 -4.23
C THR A 747 19.22 10.33 -5.27
N ILE A 748 19.38 9.89 -6.52
CA ILE A 748 18.51 10.27 -7.64
C ILE A 748 17.90 9.00 -8.23
N GLN A 749 16.58 8.89 -8.20
CA GLN A 749 15.84 7.83 -8.87
C GLN A 749 15.30 8.36 -10.21
N LEU A 750 15.52 7.63 -11.29
CA LEU A 750 14.87 7.87 -12.58
C LEU A 750 13.59 7.01 -12.66
N LYS A 751 12.42 7.65 -12.82
CA LYS A 751 11.12 6.97 -12.92
C LYS A 751 10.99 6.24 -14.25
N ARG A 752 11.60 5.04 -14.32
CA ARG A 752 11.59 4.20 -15.53
C ARG A 752 10.32 3.40 -15.72
N PHE A 753 9.44 3.31 -14.74
CA PHE A 753 8.26 2.45 -14.82
C PHE A 753 6.99 3.27 -14.73
N GLU A 754 6.11 3.10 -15.71
CA GLU A 754 4.79 3.74 -15.77
C GLU A 754 3.71 2.68 -15.94
N PHE A 755 2.58 2.84 -15.25
CA PHE A 755 1.38 2.04 -15.47
C PHE A 755 0.60 2.64 -16.64
N VAL A 756 0.64 1.97 -17.80
CA VAL A 756 -0.24 2.31 -18.92
C VAL A 756 -1.56 1.56 -18.72
N HIS A 757 -2.65 2.31 -18.53
CA HIS A 757 -3.95 1.76 -18.08
C HIS A 757 -4.57 0.69 -18.98
N ASP A 758 -4.06 0.48 -20.21
CA ASP A 758 -4.60 -0.51 -21.16
C ASP A 758 -3.66 -1.69 -21.51
N ASP A 759 -2.34 -1.62 -21.26
CA ASP A 759 -1.36 -2.64 -21.71
C ASP A 759 -0.41 -3.17 -20.60
N GLY A 760 -0.57 -2.73 -19.35
CA GLY A 760 0.29 -3.10 -18.22
C GLY A 760 1.40 -2.09 -17.92
N SER A 761 2.35 -2.46 -17.05
CA SER A 761 3.50 -1.61 -16.74
C SER A 761 4.55 -1.71 -17.85
N GLY A 762 5.01 -0.55 -18.34
CA GLY A 762 6.09 -0.45 -19.31
C GLY A 762 7.36 0.12 -18.67
N LYS A 763 8.53 -0.35 -19.09
CA LYS A 763 9.82 0.25 -18.75
C LYS A 763 10.29 1.20 -19.85
N ILE A 764 10.67 2.42 -19.45
CA ILE A 764 11.44 3.37 -20.26
C ILE A 764 12.89 2.86 -20.30
N GLU A 765 13.27 2.24 -21.41
CA GLU A 765 14.60 1.66 -21.63
C GLU A 765 15.62 2.71 -22.13
N GLU A 766 15.16 3.92 -22.48
CA GLU A 766 16.02 4.96 -23.01
C GLU A 766 17.15 5.37 -22.05
N HIS A 767 18.35 5.50 -22.60
CA HIS A 767 19.50 6.01 -21.87
C HIS A 767 19.31 7.50 -21.52
N VAL A 768 19.54 7.84 -20.26
CA VAL A 768 19.57 9.22 -19.75
C VAL A 768 21.04 9.58 -19.56
N ILE A 769 21.50 10.64 -20.20
CA ILE A 769 22.91 11.07 -20.14
C ILE A 769 23.20 11.67 -18.77
N PHE A 770 23.98 10.95 -17.96
CA PHE A 770 24.53 11.45 -16.70
C PHE A 770 26.06 11.55 -16.80
N GLN A 771 26.68 12.27 -15.85
CA GLN A 771 28.12 12.55 -15.86
C GLN A 771 28.75 12.16 -14.53
N GLU A 772 30.08 12.06 -14.49
CA GLU A 772 30.81 11.84 -13.24
C GLU A 772 30.56 12.96 -12.24
N THR A 773 30.57 14.21 -12.71
CA THR A 773 30.34 15.38 -11.88
C THR A 773 28.95 15.94 -12.16
N LEU A 774 28.15 16.11 -11.10
CA LEU A 774 26.85 16.75 -11.16
C LEU A 774 26.91 18.08 -10.39
N ASP A 775 26.68 19.18 -11.08
CA ASP A 775 26.57 20.50 -10.47
C ASP A 775 25.09 20.85 -10.29
N ILE A 776 24.64 20.95 -9.03
CA ILE A 776 23.27 21.30 -8.68
C ILE A 776 23.12 22.77 -8.25
N THR A 777 24.19 23.58 -8.35
CA THR A 777 24.21 24.98 -7.89
C THR A 777 23.07 25.81 -8.51
N LYS A 778 22.72 25.55 -9.78
CA LYS A 778 21.59 26.20 -10.49
C LYS A 778 20.23 25.98 -9.79
N TYR A 779 20.04 24.84 -9.15
CA TYR A 779 18.78 24.42 -8.51
C TYR A 779 18.69 24.84 -7.04
N MET A 780 19.77 25.35 -6.47
CA MET A 780 19.78 25.89 -5.12
C MET A 780 18.94 27.17 -5.04
N ASP A 781 18.34 27.38 -3.88
CA ASP A 781 17.73 28.65 -3.50
C ASP A 781 18.84 29.67 -3.21
N THR A 782 18.83 30.79 -3.93
CA THR A 782 19.86 31.83 -3.84
C THR A 782 20.00 32.42 -2.44
N ARG A 783 18.97 32.32 -1.59
CA ARG A 783 18.99 32.78 -0.20
C ARG A 783 19.89 31.93 0.71
N TYR A 784 20.17 30.69 0.31
CA TYR A 784 20.95 29.71 1.08
C TYR A 784 22.24 29.31 0.37
N LEU A 785 22.59 30.00 -0.72
CA LEU A 785 23.78 29.72 -1.48
C LEU A 785 25.01 30.24 -0.72
N ASP A 786 25.72 29.34 -0.07
CA ASP A 786 26.97 29.61 0.63
C ASP A 786 28.20 29.24 -0.22
N ASN A 787 28.08 28.21 -1.07
CA ASN A 787 29.16 27.62 -1.84
C ASN A 787 28.65 26.98 -3.16
N GLU A 788 29.56 26.50 -4.01
CA GLU A 788 29.20 25.66 -5.16
C GLU A 788 28.73 24.27 -4.70
N TYR A 789 27.69 23.71 -5.31
CA TYR A 789 27.15 22.40 -4.95
C TYR A 789 27.47 21.38 -6.03
N LYS A 790 28.73 20.93 -6.02
CA LYS A 790 29.25 19.90 -6.94
C LYS A 790 29.29 18.54 -6.27
N TYR A 791 28.87 17.53 -7.00
CA TYR A 791 28.81 16.14 -6.56
C TYR A 791 29.57 15.23 -7.52
N CYS A 792 30.09 14.13 -7.00
CA CYS A 792 30.83 13.12 -7.75
C CYS A 792 30.10 11.77 -7.68
N LEU A 793 29.96 11.09 -8.82
CA LEU A 793 29.26 9.81 -8.93
C LEU A 793 30.05 8.72 -8.21
N VAL A 794 29.35 7.98 -7.34
CA VAL A 794 29.91 6.88 -6.54
C VAL A 794 29.33 5.53 -6.94
N ALA A 795 28.02 5.47 -7.18
CA ALA A 795 27.36 4.22 -7.58
C ALA A 795 26.17 4.46 -8.51
N VAL A 796 25.87 3.46 -9.35
CA VAL A 796 24.71 3.43 -10.25
C VAL A 796 24.06 2.06 -10.18
N ILE A 797 22.81 2.00 -9.73
CA ILE A 797 21.98 0.79 -9.79
C ILE A 797 21.27 0.76 -11.14
N VAL A 798 21.26 -0.41 -11.77
CA VAL A 798 20.60 -0.66 -13.06
C VAL A 798 19.60 -1.80 -12.87
N HIS A 799 18.43 -1.67 -13.49
CA HIS A 799 17.43 -2.72 -13.57
C HIS A 799 17.40 -3.33 -14.97
N GLY A 800 17.71 -4.62 -15.09
CA GLY A 800 17.51 -5.40 -16.32
C GLY A 800 16.17 -6.15 -16.28
N GLY A 801 15.28 -5.88 -17.23
CA GLY A 801 13.93 -6.48 -17.27
C GLY A 801 12.88 -5.45 -17.64
N GLN A 802 11.72 -5.90 -18.12
CA GLN A 802 10.65 -5.01 -18.60
C GLN A 802 9.66 -4.61 -17.52
N LYS A 803 9.57 -5.38 -16.42
CA LYS A 803 8.62 -5.14 -15.32
C LYS A 803 9.35 -4.90 -14.01
N LEU A 804 8.68 -4.27 -13.06
CA LEU A 804 9.21 -4.05 -11.70
C LEU A 804 9.30 -5.35 -10.89
N ASP A 805 8.33 -6.24 -11.06
CA ASP A 805 8.19 -7.52 -10.35
C ASP A 805 8.95 -8.66 -11.03
N GLY A 806 9.65 -8.38 -12.13
CA GLY A 806 10.38 -9.36 -12.93
C GLY A 806 11.55 -8.75 -13.67
N GLY A 807 12.77 -9.11 -13.24
CA GLY A 807 14.01 -8.60 -13.79
C GLY A 807 15.22 -8.99 -12.95
N HIS A 808 16.26 -8.16 -12.98
CA HIS A 808 17.50 -8.35 -12.25
C HIS A 808 18.17 -7.01 -11.97
N TYR A 809 18.55 -6.78 -10.71
CA TYR A 809 19.26 -5.56 -10.32
C TYR A 809 20.75 -5.84 -10.17
N PHE A 810 21.58 -4.89 -10.60
CA PHE A 810 23.02 -4.90 -10.40
C PHE A 810 23.53 -3.46 -10.22
N ALA A 811 24.74 -3.31 -9.68
CA ALA A 811 25.30 -1.99 -9.39
C ALA A 811 26.68 -1.80 -10.03
N TYR A 812 26.90 -0.64 -10.63
CA TYR A 812 28.24 -0.13 -10.91
C TYR A 812 28.70 0.69 -9.71
N VAL A 813 29.88 0.41 -9.17
CA VAL A 813 30.39 1.04 -7.95
C VAL A 813 31.84 1.49 -8.14
N ARG A 814 32.15 2.67 -7.64
CA ARG A 814 33.49 3.24 -7.64
C ARG A 814 34.26 2.74 -6.42
N ALA A 815 35.47 2.22 -6.63
CA ALA A 815 36.35 1.91 -5.52
C ALA A 815 36.98 3.20 -4.97
N SER A 816 36.86 3.45 -3.66
CA SER A 816 37.56 4.54 -2.96
C SER A 816 38.85 4.02 -2.32
N ARG A 817 39.95 4.79 -2.40
CA ARG A 817 41.23 4.44 -1.77
C ARG A 817 41.20 4.89 -0.31
N THR A 818 41.11 3.96 0.63
CA THR A 818 41.13 4.22 2.06
C THR A 818 42.57 4.49 2.52
N GLY A 819 42.92 5.77 2.71
CA GLY A 819 44.10 6.17 3.48
C GLY A 819 45.16 6.99 2.73
N GLY A 820 45.24 8.28 3.06
CA GLY A 820 46.46 9.08 3.32
C GLY A 820 47.61 9.21 2.31
N GLN A 821 47.76 8.36 1.30
CA GLN A 821 48.86 8.47 0.34
C GLN A 821 48.45 9.35 -0.84
N LYS A 822 48.82 10.63 -0.76
CA LYS A 822 49.09 11.45 -1.95
C LYS A 822 50.13 10.70 -2.80
N ARG A 823 49.70 10.06 -3.88
CA ARG A 823 50.59 9.70 -4.97
C ARG A 823 50.10 10.41 -6.22
N GLU A 824 50.96 11.31 -6.66
CA GLU A 824 50.90 12.05 -7.91
C GLU A 824 50.80 11.07 -9.10
N SER A 825 50.10 11.51 -10.14
CA SER A 825 49.98 10.94 -11.50
C SER A 825 49.03 9.75 -11.73
N SER A 826 47.93 10.03 -12.45
CA SER A 826 46.89 9.15 -13.06
C SER A 826 45.57 8.96 -12.28
N ASP A 827 44.67 9.95 -12.37
CA ASP A 827 43.35 10.11 -11.71
C ASP A 827 42.21 9.16 -12.18
N THR A 828 42.49 7.92 -12.59
CA THR A 828 41.42 7.00 -13.00
C THR A 828 40.94 6.17 -11.82
N HIS A 829 39.79 6.53 -11.24
CA HIS A 829 39.15 5.68 -10.24
C HIS A 829 38.66 4.38 -10.90
N SER A 830 39.02 3.23 -10.34
CA SER A 830 38.54 1.93 -10.82
C SER A 830 37.05 1.77 -10.51
N TRP A 831 36.31 1.33 -11.51
CA TRP A 831 34.89 1.01 -11.42
C TRP A 831 34.70 -0.49 -11.49
N PHE A 832 33.73 -0.99 -10.72
CA PHE A 832 33.39 -2.41 -10.68
C PHE A 832 31.90 -2.58 -10.99
N LEU A 833 31.57 -3.61 -11.76
CA LEU A 833 30.23 -4.14 -11.87
C LEU A 833 30.03 -5.19 -10.78
N ALA A 834 29.18 -4.89 -9.81
CA ALA A 834 28.72 -5.80 -8.78
C ALA A 834 27.37 -6.39 -9.19
N ASN A 835 27.42 -7.64 -9.64
CA ASN A 835 26.26 -8.43 -10.03
C ASN A 835 26.24 -9.70 -9.14
N ASP A 836 25.78 -9.51 -7.90
CA ASP A 836 25.73 -10.52 -6.85
C ASP A 836 27.09 -11.24 -6.63
N GLU A 837 27.18 -12.50 -7.06
CA GLU A 837 28.38 -13.34 -6.91
C GLU A 837 29.47 -13.01 -7.94
N LYS A 838 29.12 -12.25 -8.98
CA LYS A 838 30.02 -11.80 -10.04
C LYS A 838 30.39 -10.34 -9.81
N VAL A 839 31.66 -10.11 -9.47
CA VAL A 839 32.26 -8.78 -9.39
C VAL A 839 33.37 -8.69 -10.42
N GLU A 840 33.31 -7.72 -11.32
CA GLU A 840 34.31 -7.51 -12.37
C GLU A 840 34.67 -6.02 -12.50
N GLU A 841 35.95 -5.73 -12.78
CA GLU A 841 36.39 -4.37 -13.07
C GLU A 841 35.91 -3.97 -14.47
N VAL A 842 35.41 -2.74 -14.61
CA VAL A 842 34.84 -2.21 -15.85
C VAL A 842 35.38 -0.81 -16.14
N LEU A 843 35.37 -0.45 -17.41
CA LEU A 843 35.72 0.91 -17.83
C LEU A 843 34.61 1.88 -17.44
N PHE A 844 35.00 3.08 -16.99
CA PHE A 844 34.04 4.13 -16.62
C PHE A 844 33.11 4.52 -17.78
N GLU A 845 33.58 4.44 -19.02
CA GLU A 845 32.75 4.67 -20.20
C GLU A 845 31.55 3.72 -20.30
N ASN A 846 31.68 2.48 -19.81
CA ASN A 846 30.57 1.52 -19.78
C ASN A 846 29.53 1.92 -18.73
N VAL A 847 30.00 2.46 -17.59
CA VAL A 847 29.13 3.00 -16.54
C VAL A 847 28.30 4.15 -17.11
N LEU A 848 28.93 5.11 -17.79
CA LEU A 848 28.24 6.26 -18.39
C LEU A 848 27.24 5.90 -19.51
N LYS A 849 27.30 4.68 -20.06
CA LYS A 849 26.39 4.20 -21.12
C LYS A 849 25.22 3.36 -20.59
N CYS A 850 25.18 3.06 -19.28
CA CYS A 850 24.17 2.16 -18.73
C CYS A 850 22.78 2.82 -18.59
N GLU A 851 21.74 1.99 -18.48
CA GLU A 851 20.36 2.42 -18.21
C GLU A 851 20.16 2.68 -16.71
N ALA A 852 20.77 3.75 -16.20
CA ALA A 852 20.73 4.08 -14.77
C ALA A 852 19.30 4.13 -14.23
N TYR A 853 19.06 3.46 -13.10
CA TYR A 853 17.79 3.48 -12.36
C TYR A 853 17.90 4.35 -11.10
N ILE A 854 18.91 4.10 -10.25
CA ILE A 854 19.23 4.92 -9.07
C ILE A 854 20.70 5.34 -9.15
N LEU A 855 20.99 6.61 -8.94
CA LEU A 855 22.34 7.17 -8.93
C LEU A 855 22.68 7.70 -7.53
N PHE A 856 23.89 7.38 -7.06
CA PHE A 856 24.44 7.87 -5.80
C PHE A 856 25.60 8.82 -6.09
N TYR A 857 25.51 10.01 -5.51
CA TYR A 857 26.43 11.11 -5.70
C TYR A 857 26.91 11.61 -4.33
N GLU A 858 28.21 11.80 -4.14
CA GLU A 858 28.78 12.41 -2.92
C GLU A 858 29.23 13.83 -3.20
N ARG A 859 28.92 14.75 -2.27
CA ARG A 859 29.32 16.16 -2.40
C ARG A 859 30.84 16.29 -2.33
N VAL A 860 31.42 17.02 -3.28
CA VAL A 860 32.86 17.28 -3.31
C VAL A 860 33.22 18.24 -2.17
N PRO A 861 34.18 17.91 -1.28
CA PRO A 861 34.61 18.80 -0.22
C PRO A 861 35.28 20.07 -0.79
N HIS A 862 34.81 21.24 -0.36
CA HIS A 862 35.53 22.48 -0.64
C HIS A 862 36.77 22.57 0.24
N SER A 863 37.94 22.72 -0.38
CA SER A 863 39.16 23.06 0.33
C SER A 863 39.01 24.47 0.92
N LYS A 864 38.62 24.55 2.20
CA LYS A 864 38.82 25.79 2.97
C LYS A 864 40.31 26.10 2.95
N VAL A 865 40.71 27.18 2.27
CA VAL A 865 42.03 27.78 2.42
C VAL A 865 42.20 28.09 3.91
N LYS A 866 42.97 27.27 4.62
CA LYS A 866 43.38 27.54 6.00
C LYS A 866 44.20 28.82 5.97
N GLY A 867 43.65 29.90 6.53
CA GLY A 867 44.45 31.04 6.97
C GLY A 867 45.55 30.51 7.88
N SER A 868 46.79 30.68 7.44
CA SER A 868 47.97 30.40 8.25
C SER A 868 47.97 31.36 9.43
N LEU A 869 47.99 30.74 10.60
CA LEU A 869 48.45 31.29 11.87
C LEU A 869 49.85 31.91 11.70
N GLU A 870 50.20 32.82 12.62
CA GLU A 870 51.52 33.41 12.90
C GLU A 870 51.87 34.65 12.04
N THR A 871 51.74 35.85 12.58
CA THR A 871 52.78 36.42 13.45
C THR A 871 52.24 37.58 14.30
N HIS A 872 52.53 37.52 15.60
CA HIS A 872 52.49 38.66 16.50
C HIS A 872 53.54 39.69 16.07
N THR A 873 53.12 40.87 15.62
CA THR A 873 53.84 42.12 15.84
C THR A 873 52.93 43.34 15.65
N GLN A 874 52.80 44.13 16.73
CA GLN A 874 52.72 45.60 16.80
C GLN A 874 52.73 46.33 15.42
N THR A 875 51.89 47.30 15.07
CA THR A 875 51.36 48.45 15.83
C THR A 875 50.49 49.30 14.89
N ASN A 876 49.43 49.89 15.45
CA ASN A 876 48.88 51.24 15.23
C ASN A 876 48.52 51.82 13.84
N HIS A 877 47.30 52.39 13.84
CA HIS A 877 46.78 53.53 13.06
C HIS A 877 46.66 53.36 11.53
N GLY A 878 45.56 53.67 10.87
CA GLY A 878 44.29 54.30 11.25
C GLY A 878 43.60 54.85 9.99
N PHE A 879 42.27 55.08 10.11
CA PHE A 879 41.41 55.93 9.27
C PHE A 879 41.02 55.44 7.85
N ARG A 880 39.72 55.18 7.58
CA ARG A 880 38.63 56.10 7.11
C ARG A 880 38.79 56.39 5.60
N GLU A 881 37.80 56.36 4.70
CA GLU A 881 36.34 56.49 4.77
C GLU A 881 35.80 56.21 3.33
N ALA A 882 34.75 55.39 3.18
CA ALA A 882 33.71 55.38 2.13
C ALA A 882 32.77 54.19 2.35
#